data_AF-A0A3N5H2Q0-F1
#
_entry.id   AF-A0A3N5H2Q0-F1
#
_cell.length_a   1.000
_cell.length_b   1.000
_cell.length_c   1.000
_cell.angle_alpha   90.00
_cell.angle_beta   90.00
_cell.angle_gamma   90.00
#
_symmetry.space_group_name_H-M   'P 1'
#
loop_
_entity.id
_entity.type
_entity.pdbx_description
1 polymer ?
#
loop_
_entity_poly.entity_id
_entity_poly.type
_entity_poly.pdbx_seq_one_letter_code
_entity_poly.pdbx_strand_id
1 'polypeptide(L)'
;MPTEMVNGRFILAALLVFSFSLFAAPALAITPTDRPPNQGGYTRAMGTPPLFKTTAGLEFLSYHTSTDLEIGALLNLGLMRYIGNPVEGFLAFGVEGYVGGHASEPDLGGRAYLTVPSLLIGAGVDYSAETGESDLILKLDVPMRRKGIVGAGSAMTFRWLPHREQTFTVGLSIPIGDRDAGRTRPQGDYVKMDNRKPARLQFEKMGAVDSTFVECLRSLRARAAWVARLTQPFSEYGGVDAANAMAPRIAELRAHMAKTDAEFPNGHTLNEEIRVYHNALDRLFSIAESGRPMAPGESTEAGRRMAAHARLYLLDNVIFPYNSLIGQLKKVDGLSGMIAVAHANFARGVLAGDDFEDARARRVLFAFQSLCDMVAENQSELRERWDDNRHVWLPLQYGLTPEEHDTQEELNGIIARATGEEFTRGNRVWYIMDEAFQYEMARSVRLAVDYHVLWIHDIRGLNANGDPDAVAYELVRNYLMAFAERVRSYNTTGKFPMYIVLLDQHFFEGNKSRLWIELLEDPLRHRLRLPAKFAEWEHEIERLQDDLRKAVDESLMLQVEKNQYGEKWLHNRIRVQVNITNPADYSFYSLKVVGKLPIPDNNMRDHRKIVFYDVTEDDPYRGMAMFTGMGIGEHYTGATWEDRALMLQGPGALATKDAARFLFKTQGFRDDQIPHPLRARPKPKSYEDAVAGEMAARSDYSVRSRVIELHNETGFSPKPLNVAKCVLYSLMPPGSVIEVPDPLWQSYIYASLIAGSSLRGCRSLVIAPSLRAAPGPDDLGMARANGLMKRLVVFGNAMDDYMEREGGILKVGLYAPRRRGAGDIAGRFQQGMEIHEPWMNRVYHLNAAMDSVASNAGRYLDEIGYQPAYATEEDSLETPKLHLKANLFASPQVWDGLMTDPGWGEVLKLYIQYLARQQGHGRGVETPVHSVREVPEELARKVSEVVNGYYDSLTPEQQNAMISFFTIGSANMDYRSEVMNGEVMVTIGGPGGLVGVIDFVLLAGLCEWPATPEQVDELLPPPGWFTRRLSAFIKVAL
;
A
#
# COMPACT_ATOMS: atom_id res chain seq x y z
N MET A 1 -8.95 42.95 -54.79
CA MET A 1 -8.36 41.82 -54.05
C MET A 1 -6.86 42.00 -53.96
N PRO A 2 -6.35 42.65 -52.91
CA PRO A 2 -4.95 42.36 -52.57
C PRO A 2 -4.60 42.53 -51.08
N THR A 3 -3.41 42.04 -50.73
CA THR A 3 -2.64 42.30 -49.49
C THR A 3 -3.13 41.74 -48.15
N GLU A 4 -4.41 41.80 -47.79
CA GLU A 4 -4.87 41.30 -46.46
C GLU A 4 -4.83 39.77 -46.34
N MET A 5 -5.22 39.03 -47.38
CA MET A 5 -5.15 37.56 -47.39
C MET A 5 -3.71 37.01 -47.39
N VAL A 6 -2.73 37.81 -47.84
CA VAL A 6 -1.33 37.38 -47.93
C VAL A 6 -0.66 37.49 -46.56
N ASN A 7 -0.94 38.55 -45.79
CA ASN A 7 -0.45 38.71 -44.42
C ASN A 7 -1.11 37.72 -43.46
N GLY A 8 -2.41 37.47 -43.57
CA GLY A 8 -3.11 36.48 -42.74
C GLY A 8 -2.58 35.05 -42.95
N ARG A 9 -2.26 34.66 -44.18
CA ARG A 9 -1.62 33.36 -44.47
C ARG A 9 -0.17 33.30 -44.00
N PHE A 10 0.57 34.42 -44.02
CA PHE A 10 1.94 34.48 -43.51
C PHE A 10 1.99 34.38 -41.98
N ILE A 11 1.08 35.06 -41.28
CA ILE A 11 0.95 34.97 -39.81
C ILE A 11 0.46 33.59 -39.40
N LEU A 12 -0.52 33.01 -40.10
CA LEU A 12 -0.99 31.64 -39.84
C LEU A 12 0.10 30.60 -40.14
N ALA A 13 0.89 30.77 -41.20
CA ALA A 13 2.02 29.91 -41.51
C ALA A 13 3.18 30.11 -40.53
N ALA A 14 3.48 31.33 -40.10
CA ALA A 14 4.49 31.62 -39.08
C ALA A 14 4.07 31.07 -37.72
N LEU A 15 2.80 31.20 -37.33
CA LEU A 15 2.25 30.58 -36.12
C LEU A 15 2.19 29.06 -36.23
N LEU A 16 1.88 28.47 -37.39
CA LEU A 16 1.94 27.02 -37.60
C LEU A 16 3.38 26.50 -37.57
N VAL A 17 4.33 27.25 -38.12
CA VAL A 17 5.77 26.94 -38.08
C VAL A 17 6.33 27.14 -36.67
N PHE A 18 5.90 28.17 -35.94
CA PHE A 18 6.28 28.41 -34.54
C PHE A 18 5.63 27.40 -33.59
N SER A 19 4.39 27.00 -33.86
CA SER A 19 3.72 25.85 -33.23
C SER A 19 4.52 24.59 -33.51
N PHE A 20 4.84 24.31 -34.78
CA PHE A 20 5.68 23.16 -35.15
C PHE A 20 7.08 23.23 -34.54
N SER A 21 7.65 24.42 -34.32
CA SER A 21 8.98 24.63 -33.71
C SER A 21 8.93 24.53 -32.18
N LEU A 22 7.83 24.91 -31.54
CA LEU A 22 7.52 24.59 -30.13
C LEU A 22 7.24 23.09 -29.95
N PHE A 23 6.65 22.44 -30.96
CA PHE A 23 6.52 20.99 -31.05
C PHE A 23 7.83 20.30 -31.51
N ALA A 24 8.81 21.05 -32.02
CA ALA A 24 10.06 20.55 -32.60
C ALA A 24 11.27 21.46 -32.30
N ALA A 25 11.61 21.68 -31.03
CA ALA A 25 13.01 21.78 -30.59
C ALA A 25 13.16 21.89 -29.06
N PRO A 26 14.22 21.28 -28.47
CA PRO A 26 15.14 20.36 -29.10
C PRO A 26 14.63 18.91 -28.96
N ALA A 27 14.99 18.08 -29.93
CA ALA A 27 15.31 16.69 -29.64
C ALA A 27 16.06 16.68 -28.31
N LEU A 28 15.44 16.15 -27.26
CA LEU A 28 16.05 15.98 -25.94
C LEU A 28 17.46 15.49 -26.19
N ALA A 29 18.47 16.33 -25.91
CA ALA A 29 19.85 15.88 -25.92
C ALA A 29 19.85 14.65 -25.00
N ILE A 30 19.94 13.47 -25.62
CA ILE A 30 20.00 12.20 -24.91
C ILE A 30 21.29 12.33 -24.13
N THR A 31 21.18 12.74 -22.87
CA THR A 31 22.30 12.63 -21.95
C THR A 31 22.59 11.13 -21.95
N PRO A 32 23.83 10.68 -22.22
CA PRO A 32 24.16 9.26 -22.22
C PRO A 32 23.99 8.70 -20.80
N THR A 33 22.74 8.42 -20.43
CA THR A 33 22.33 7.84 -19.15
C THR A 33 22.51 6.32 -19.19
N ASP A 34 22.67 5.75 -20.38
CA ASP A 34 22.82 4.31 -20.55
C ASP A 34 24.16 3.78 -20.01
N ARG A 35 25.23 4.60 -20.03
CA ARG A 35 26.53 4.19 -19.48
C ARG A 35 26.53 4.15 -17.95
N PRO A 36 27.30 3.24 -17.32
CA PRO A 36 27.58 3.28 -15.90
C PRO A 36 28.18 4.64 -15.46
N PRO A 37 27.85 5.16 -14.26
CA PRO A 37 28.41 6.43 -13.77
C PRO A 37 29.93 6.45 -13.65
N ASN A 38 30.55 5.32 -13.31
CA ASN A 38 32.02 5.16 -13.28
C ASN A 38 32.68 5.10 -14.67
N GLN A 39 31.90 5.24 -15.75
CA GLN A 39 32.37 5.32 -17.12
C GLN A 39 31.91 6.61 -17.80
N GLY A 40 31.69 7.67 -17.02
CA GLY A 40 31.23 8.98 -17.50
C GLY A 40 29.73 9.07 -17.78
N GLY A 41 28.95 8.04 -17.40
CA GLY A 41 27.48 8.07 -17.50
C GLY A 41 26.82 9.03 -16.50
N TYR A 42 25.63 9.50 -16.84
CA TYR A 42 24.82 10.36 -15.96
C TYR A 42 23.66 9.57 -15.35
N THR A 43 23.34 9.86 -14.10
CA THR A 43 22.14 9.34 -13.44
C THR A 43 21.00 10.35 -13.56
N ARG A 44 19.87 9.95 -14.17
CA ARG A 44 18.64 10.74 -14.16
C ARG A 44 18.03 10.70 -12.76
N ALA A 45 17.60 11.85 -12.28
CA ALA A 45 16.75 11.98 -11.11
C ALA A 45 15.64 13.00 -11.43
N MET A 46 14.49 12.92 -10.76
CA MET A 46 13.42 13.94 -10.88
C MET A 46 13.87 15.27 -10.24
N GLY A 47 14.64 15.18 -9.16
CA GLY A 47 15.14 16.31 -8.39
C GLY A 47 14.08 16.94 -7.49
N THR A 48 14.48 17.97 -6.76
CA THR A 48 13.57 18.79 -5.97
C THR A 48 12.66 19.63 -6.88
N PRO A 49 11.32 19.63 -6.68
CA PRO A 49 10.40 20.41 -7.50
C PRO A 49 10.72 21.92 -7.44
N PRO A 50 10.65 22.64 -8.58
CA PRO A 50 10.92 24.06 -8.61
C PRO A 50 9.82 24.85 -7.89
N LEU A 51 10.20 25.94 -7.22
CA LEU A 51 9.25 26.85 -6.56
C LEU A 51 8.37 27.62 -7.55
N PHE A 52 8.86 27.80 -8.78
CA PHE A 52 8.16 28.50 -9.85
C PHE A 52 7.99 27.58 -11.04
N LYS A 53 6.77 27.55 -11.60
CA LYS A 53 6.43 26.84 -12.83
C LYS A 53 6.35 27.82 -13.98
N THR A 54 7.03 27.52 -15.08
CA THR A 54 6.97 28.31 -16.32
C THR A 54 6.01 27.66 -17.30
N THR A 55 5.21 28.48 -17.99
CA THR A 55 4.26 28.04 -19.01
C THR A 55 4.45 28.84 -20.29
N ALA A 56 4.22 28.22 -21.44
CA ALA A 56 3.93 28.94 -22.68
C ALA A 56 2.52 28.61 -23.14
N GLY A 57 1.90 29.53 -23.85
CA GLY A 57 0.61 29.27 -24.46
C GLY A 57 0.43 29.94 -25.82
N LEU A 58 -0.52 29.39 -26.56
CA LEU A 58 -1.07 29.96 -27.79
C LEU A 58 -2.58 30.10 -27.61
N GLU A 59 -3.10 31.30 -27.81
CA GLU A 59 -4.53 31.63 -27.65
C GLU A 59 -5.10 32.18 -28.94
N PHE A 60 -6.35 31.81 -29.21
CA PHE A 60 -7.19 32.46 -30.21
C PHE A 60 -8.21 33.33 -29.47
N LEU A 61 -8.29 34.60 -29.86
CA LEU A 61 -9.23 35.56 -29.31
C LEU A 61 -10.49 35.60 -30.19
N SER A 62 -11.63 35.73 -29.54
CA SER A 62 -12.89 36.11 -30.16
C SER A 62 -13.39 37.38 -29.47
N TYR A 63 -13.46 38.48 -30.22
CA TYR A 63 -13.88 39.79 -29.74
C TYR A 63 -15.30 40.09 -30.21
N HIS A 64 -16.17 40.57 -29.32
CA HIS A 64 -17.53 40.98 -29.65
C HIS A 64 -17.64 42.51 -29.55
N THR A 65 -17.37 43.21 -30.65
CA THR A 65 -17.79 44.61 -30.73
C THR A 65 -19.31 44.70 -30.76
N SER A 66 -19.87 45.89 -30.53
CA SER A 66 -21.31 46.13 -30.65
C SER A 66 -21.91 45.78 -32.03
N THR A 67 -21.08 45.47 -33.06
CA THR A 67 -21.53 45.27 -34.44
C THR A 67 -20.88 44.10 -35.21
N ASP A 68 -19.69 43.59 -34.85
CA ASP A 68 -18.98 42.53 -35.59
C ASP A 68 -18.14 41.58 -34.69
N LEU A 69 -17.89 40.36 -35.17
CA LEU A 69 -17.01 39.35 -34.56
C LEU A 69 -15.58 39.44 -35.14
N GLU A 70 -14.60 39.80 -34.32
CA GLU A 70 -13.18 39.82 -34.73
C GLU A 70 -12.41 38.65 -34.12
N ILE A 71 -11.42 38.14 -34.86
CA ILE A 71 -10.58 37.00 -34.45
C ILE A 71 -9.12 37.44 -34.39
N GLY A 72 -8.42 37.05 -33.32
CA GLY A 72 -6.99 37.31 -33.12
C GLY A 72 -6.24 36.10 -32.57
N ALA A 73 -4.93 36.25 -32.41
CA ALA A 73 -4.09 35.23 -31.74
C ALA A 73 -3.01 35.86 -30.87
N LEU A 74 -2.71 35.22 -29.72
CA LEU A 74 -1.67 35.63 -28.77
C LEU A 74 -0.72 34.48 -28.47
N LEU A 75 0.58 34.79 -28.43
CA LEU A 75 1.58 33.97 -27.78
C LEU A 75 1.79 34.48 -26.36
N ASN A 76 1.81 33.58 -25.37
CA ASN A 76 2.02 33.96 -23.98
C ASN A 76 3.13 33.16 -23.29
N LEU A 77 3.78 33.80 -22.31
CA LEU A 77 4.77 33.22 -21.42
C LEU A 77 4.42 33.59 -19.98
N GLY A 78 4.29 32.58 -19.13
CA GLY A 78 3.84 32.72 -17.75
C GLY A 78 4.82 32.14 -16.73
N LEU A 79 4.76 32.69 -15.53
CA LEU A 79 5.42 32.20 -14.33
C LEU A 79 4.39 32.09 -13.21
N MET A 80 4.30 30.92 -12.57
CA MET A 80 3.35 30.64 -11.50
C MET A 80 4.07 30.10 -10.26
N ARG A 81 3.64 30.53 -9.08
CA ARG A 81 4.06 30.01 -7.78
C ARG A 81 2.87 29.57 -6.96
N TYR A 82 2.92 28.35 -6.42
CA TYR A 82 1.91 27.88 -5.48
C TYR A 82 2.09 28.54 -4.12
N ILE A 83 0.97 28.79 -3.44
CA ILE A 83 0.93 29.30 -2.07
C ILE A 83 0.42 28.15 -1.19
N GLY A 84 1.23 27.70 -0.24
CA GLY A 84 0.95 26.48 0.53
C GLY A 84 1.44 25.22 -0.18
N ASN A 85 0.74 24.09 0.01
CA ASN A 85 1.14 22.82 -0.57
C ASN A 85 0.72 22.74 -2.06
N PRO A 86 1.67 22.61 -3.02
CA PRO A 86 1.36 22.52 -4.45
C PRO A 86 0.58 21.27 -4.82
N VAL A 87 0.53 20.24 -3.98
CA VAL A 87 -0.28 19.04 -4.21
C VAL A 87 -1.76 19.32 -3.95
N GLU A 88 -2.07 20.07 -2.90
CA GLU A 88 -3.44 20.47 -2.53
C GLU A 88 -4.03 21.48 -3.51
N GLY A 89 -3.23 22.46 -3.95
CA GLY A 89 -3.65 23.41 -4.98
C GLY A 89 -4.74 24.37 -4.57
N PHE A 90 -4.79 24.76 -3.30
CA PHE A 90 -5.79 25.72 -2.82
C PHE A 90 -5.55 27.14 -3.35
N LEU A 91 -4.29 27.51 -3.58
CA LEU A 91 -3.96 28.84 -4.10
C LEU A 91 -2.64 28.86 -4.87
N ALA A 92 -2.60 29.62 -5.96
CA ALA A 92 -1.40 29.95 -6.70
C ALA A 92 -1.47 31.40 -7.21
N PHE A 93 -0.31 32.05 -7.26
CA PHE A 93 -0.15 33.36 -7.88
C PHE A 93 0.63 33.20 -9.18
N GLY A 94 0.14 33.81 -10.26
CA GLY A 94 0.77 33.74 -11.57
C GLY A 94 0.86 35.09 -12.24
N VAL A 95 1.91 35.30 -13.01
CA VAL A 95 2.07 36.44 -13.92
C VAL A 95 2.33 35.91 -15.33
N GLU A 96 1.79 36.59 -16.34
CA GLU A 96 1.90 36.17 -17.74
C GLU A 96 2.10 37.40 -18.63
N GLY A 97 3.09 37.36 -19.52
CA GLY A 97 3.24 38.33 -20.59
C GLY A 97 2.73 37.75 -21.90
N TYR A 98 2.08 38.56 -22.73
CA TYR A 98 1.56 38.10 -24.02
C TYR A 98 1.86 39.10 -25.14
N VAL A 99 2.00 38.58 -26.36
CA VAL A 99 2.19 39.36 -27.60
C VAL A 99 1.42 38.71 -28.75
N GLY A 100 0.79 39.51 -29.60
CA GLY A 100 0.04 39.03 -30.74
C GLY A 100 -0.69 40.14 -31.48
N GLY A 101 -1.93 39.88 -31.90
CA GLY A 101 -2.78 40.88 -32.56
C GLY A 101 -4.14 40.35 -33.02
N HIS A 102 -5.02 41.28 -33.37
CA HIS A 102 -6.34 41.05 -33.98
C HIS A 102 -6.57 42.06 -35.10
N ALA A 103 -7.38 41.74 -36.12
CA ALA A 103 -7.81 42.67 -37.17
C ALA A 103 -6.72 43.60 -37.79
N SER A 104 -5.45 43.17 -37.81
CA SER A 104 -4.25 43.92 -38.26
C SER A 104 -3.61 44.87 -37.24
N GLU A 105 -4.06 44.89 -35.99
CA GLU A 105 -3.49 45.66 -34.88
C GLU A 105 -2.65 44.75 -33.95
N PRO A 106 -1.46 45.20 -33.52
CA PRO A 106 -0.67 44.48 -32.52
C PRO A 106 -1.32 44.58 -31.14
N ASP A 107 -1.18 43.52 -30.33
CA ASP A 107 -1.61 43.49 -28.92
C ASP A 107 -0.46 42.99 -28.06
N LEU A 108 -0.14 43.74 -27.01
CA LEU A 108 0.95 43.48 -26.07
C LEU A 108 0.45 43.81 -24.68
N GLY A 109 0.71 42.93 -23.71
CA GLY A 109 0.28 43.19 -22.35
C GLY A 109 0.79 42.19 -21.32
N GLY A 110 0.34 42.40 -20.09
CA GLY A 110 0.69 41.58 -18.94
C GLY A 110 -0.54 41.24 -18.12
N ARG A 111 -0.54 40.06 -17.51
CA ARG A 111 -1.65 39.53 -16.71
C ARG A 111 -1.14 39.05 -15.37
N ALA A 112 -1.93 39.22 -14.32
CA ALA A 112 -1.67 38.66 -13.00
C ALA A 112 -2.91 37.94 -12.49
N TYR A 113 -2.74 36.73 -11.92
CA TYR A 113 -3.83 35.87 -11.48
C TYR A 113 -3.63 35.35 -10.06
N LEU A 114 -4.74 35.24 -9.34
CA LEU A 114 -4.91 34.27 -8.26
C LEU A 114 -5.71 33.10 -8.80
N THR A 115 -5.17 31.89 -8.67
CA THR A 115 -5.76 30.65 -9.20
C THR A 115 -5.97 29.68 -8.05
N VAL A 116 -7.03 28.87 -8.13
CA VAL A 116 -7.25 27.67 -7.31
C VAL A 116 -7.04 26.45 -8.20
N PRO A 117 -5.79 25.97 -8.36
CA PRO A 117 -5.46 24.87 -9.27
C PRO A 117 -6.33 23.64 -9.12
N SER A 118 -6.68 23.23 -7.90
CA SER A 118 -7.51 22.05 -7.67
C SER A 118 -8.91 22.17 -8.28
N LEU A 119 -9.46 23.39 -8.35
CA LEU A 119 -10.74 23.72 -8.96
C LEU A 119 -10.62 24.20 -10.41
N LEU A 120 -9.40 24.29 -10.95
CA LEU A 120 -9.10 24.73 -12.32
C LEU A 120 -9.48 26.18 -12.65
N ILE A 121 -9.86 27.00 -11.67
CA ILE A 121 -10.36 28.37 -11.86
C ILE A 121 -9.34 29.41 -11.39
N GLY A 122 -9.37 30.59 -12.01
CA GLY A 122 -8.62 31.75 -11.56
C GLY A 122 -9.30 33.07 -11.89
N ALA A 123 -8.90 34.12 -11.19
CA ALA A 123 -9.34 35.49 -11.42
C ALA A 123 -8.15 36.45 -11.25
N GLY A 124 -8.18 37.57 -11.97
CA GLY A 124 -7.02 38.43 -12.06
C GLY A 124 -7.26 39.76 -12.75
N VAL A 125 -6.15 40.42 -13.10
CA VAL A 125 -6.12 41.67 -13.86
C VAL A 125 -5.30 41.46 -15.14
N ASP A 126 -5.85 41.88 -16.26
CA ASP A 126 -5.18 42.01 -17.56
C ASP A 126 -4.83 43.48 -17.78
N TYR A 127 -3.59 43.78 -18.18
CA TYR A 127 -3.14 45.13 -18.53
C TYR A 127 -2.71 45.15 -20.00
N SER A 128 -3.35 46.00 -20.79
CA SER A 128 -3.02 46.25 -22.18
C SER A 128 -2.00 47.38 -22.27
N ALA A 129 -0.83 47.12 -22.85
CA ALA A 129 0.19 48.15 -23.06
C ALA A 129 -0.18 49.11 -24.20
N GLU A 130 -1.03 48.67 -25.14
CA GLU A 130 -1.49 49.48 -26.26
C GLU A 130 -2.54 50.51 -25.83
N THR A 131 -3.50 50.12 -25.00
CA THR A 131 -4.57 51.02 -24.51
C THR A 131 -4.24 51.67 -23.17
N GLY A 132 -3.32 51.10 -22.39
CA GLY A 132 -3.00 51.55 -21.03
C GLY A 132 -4.07 51.20 -19.99
N GLU A 133 -5.02 50.34 -20.33
CA GLU A 133 -6.16 49.98 -19.47
C GLU A 133 -5.92 48.67 -18.70
N SER A 134 -6.65 48.51 -17.59
CA SER A 134 -6.62 47.30 -16.76
C SER A 134 -8.02 46.70 -16.63
N ASP A 135 -8.17 45.44 -16.99
CA ASP A 135 -9.44 44.73 -17.03
C ASP A 135 -9.48 43.56 -16.06
N LEU A 136 -10.66 43.31 -15.48
CA LEU A 136 -10.91 42.04 -14.78
C LEU A 136 -10.82 40.89 -15.78
N ILE A 137 -10.10 39.82 -15.40
CA ILE A 137 -10.02 38.59 -16.18
C ILE A 137 -10.39 37.37 -15.33
N LEU A 138 -11.22 36.49 -15.89
CA LEU A 138 -11.54 35.19 -15.32
C LEU A 138 -10.91 34.09 -16.18
N LYS A 139 -10.41 33.03 -15.54
CA LYS A 139 -9.63 31.94 -16.16
C LYS A 139 -10.20 30.57 -15.77
N LEU A 140 -10.22 29.64 -16.72
CA LEU A 140 -10.50 28.22 -16.51
C LEU A 140 -9.49 27.37 -17.30
N ASP A 141 -8.74 26.50 -16.62
CA ASP A 141 -7.74 25.61 -17.22
C ASP A 141 -8.22 24.16 -17.22
N VAL A 142 -8.69 23.64 -18.36
CA VAL A 142 -9.23 22.27 -18.44
C VAL A 142 -8.25 21.36 -19.18
N PRO A 143 -7.71 20.29 -18.57
CA PRO A 143 -6.77 19.40 -19.25
C PRO A 143 -7.40 18.58 -20.40
N MET A 144 -8.74 18.58 -20.51
CA MET A 144 -9.61 17.88 -21.48
C MET A 144 -9.50 16.34 -21.50
N ARG A 145 -8.30 15.80 -21.27
CA ARG A 145 -7.99 14.40 -21.07
C ARG A 145 -6.83 14.27 -20.08
N ARG A 146 -6.70 13.10 -19.45
CA ARG A 146 -5.56 12.79 -18.58
C ARG A 146 -4.25 12.99 -19.36
N LYS A 147 -3.23 13.59 -18.73
CA LYS A 147 -1.95 14.03 -19.33
C LYS A 147 -2.02 15.25 -20.26
N GLY A 148 -3.22 15.78 -20.52
CA GLY A 148 -3.42 16.96 -21.36
C GLY A 148 -3.65 16.66 -22.85
N ILE A 149 -4.05 17.69 -23.61
CA ILE A 149 -4.38 17.57 -25.05
C ILE A 149 -3.17 17.17 -25.90
N VAL A 150 -2.00 17.77 -25.71
CA VAL A 150 -0.80 17.44 -26.50
C VAL A 150 0.19 16.56 -25.74
N GLY A 151 -0.19 16.15 -24.52
CA GLY A 151 0.75 15.58 -23.55
C GLY A 151 1.49 16.66 -22.77
N ALA A 152 2.53 16.24 -22.04
CA ALA A 152 3.39 17.13 -21.27
C ALA A 152 2.65 17.99 -20.22
N GLY A 153 1.49 17.57 -19.75
CA GLY A 153 0.73 18.29 -18.73
C GLY A 153 -0.04 19.52 -19.26
N SER A 154 -0.26 19.61 -20.58
CA SER A 154 -0.94 20.76 -21.20
C SER A 154 -2.41 20.90 -20.78
N ALA A 155 -2.94 22.12 -20.74
CA ALA A 155 -4.35 22.41 -20.49
C ALA A 155 -4.97 23.33 -21.56
N MET A 156 -6.26 23.14 -21.85
CA MET A 156 -7.05 24.13 -22.60
C MET A 156 -7.44 25.26 -21.66
N THR A 157 -7.03 26.47 -22.00
CA THR A 157 -7.27 27.65 -21.18
C THR A 157 -8.38 28.48 -21.81
N PHE A 158 -9.42 28.74 -21.03
CA PHE A 158 -10.51 29.64 -21.38
C PHE A 158 -10.38 30.90 -20.55
N ARG A 159 -10.52 32.07 -21.18
CA ARG A 159 -10.47 33.36 -20.47
C ARG A 159 -11.61 34.25 -20.88
N TRP A 160 -12.11 35.01 -19.93
CA TRP A 160 -13.19 35.97 -20.17
C TRP A 160 -12.84 37.31 -19.51
N LEU A 161 -12.87 38.36 -20.32
CA LEU A 161 -12.69 39.75 -19.89
C LEU A 161 -14.03 40.48 -20.03
N PRO A 162 -14.85 40.53 -18.96
CA PRO A 162 -16.19 41.12 -19.04
C PRO A 162 -16.17 42.64 -19.34
N HIS A 163 -15.11 43.35 -18.94
CA HIS A 163 -15.02 44.81 -19.12
C HIS A 163 -14.40 45.23 -20.45
N ARG A 164 -13.67 44.31 -21.11
CA ARG A 164 -13.08 44.53 -22.43
C ARG A 164 -13.98 43.94 -23.51
N GLU A 165 -15.12 44.58 -23.72
CA GLU A 165 -16.13 44.18 -24.74
C GLU A 165 -16.49 42.69 -24.72
N GLN A 166 -16.64 42.12 -23.52
CA GLN A 166 -16.97 40.70 -23.35
C GLN A 166 -15.99 39.75 -24.06
N THR A 167 -14.71 40.12 -24.18
CA THR A 167 -13.69 39.33 -24.88
C THR A 167 -13.58 37.94 -24.30
N PHE A 168 -13.62 36.93 -25.17
CA PHE A 168 -13.42 35.54 -24.80
C PHE A 168 -12.22 34.96 -25.55
N THR A 169 -11.36 34.24 -24.84
CA THR A 169 -10.21 33.56 -25.46
C THR A 169 -10.21 32.08 -25.16
N VAL A 170 -9.77 31.30 -26.14
CA VAL A 170 -9.52 29.86 -26.01
C VAL A 170 -8.12 29.59 -26.48
N GLY A 171 -7.33 28.94 -25.64
CA GLY A 171 -5.95 28.61 -25.97
C GLY A 171 -5.48 27.32 -25.36
N LEU A 172 -4.22 27.00 -25.65
CA LEU A 172 -3.49 25.89 -25.10
C LEU A 172 -2.35 26.43 -24.23
N SER A 173 -2.28 25.99 -22.98
CA SER A 173 -1.15 26.25 -22.08
C SER A 173 -0.33 24.98 -21.90
N ILE A 174 1.00 25.10 -21.96
CA ILE A 174 1.96 24.00 -21.90
C ILE A 174 3.04 24.35 -20.86
N PRO A 175 3.27 23.51 -19.84
CA PRO A 175 4.42 23.64 -18.95
C PRO A 175 5.75 23.56 -19.72
N ILE A 176 6.68 24.48 -19.45
CA ILE A 176 8.03 24.48 -20.02
C ILE A 176 9.04 24.14 -18.93
N GLY A 177 10.03 23.31 -19.27
CA GLY A 177 11.14 22.96 -18.38
C GLY A 177 10.81 21.85 -17.38
N ASP A 178 9.54 21.55 -17.17
CA ASP A 178 9.09 20.37 -16.43
C ASP A 178 9.14 19.13 -17.33
N ARG A 179 10.13 18.27 -17.08
CA ARG A 179 10.35 17.06 -17.88
C ARG A 179 9.38 15.94 -17.52
N ASP A 180 8.74 15.99 -16.37
CA ASP A 180 7.95 14.89 -15.81
C ASP A 180 6.44 15.17 -15.90
N ALA A 181 6.04 16.42 -16.16
CA ALA A 181 4.66 16.82 -16.42
C ALA A 181 3.94 15.89 -17.43
N GLY A 182 2.75 15.44 -17.07
CA GLY A 182 1.95 14.54 -17.90
C GLY A 182 2.51 13.11 -18.02
N ARG A 183 3.48 12.70 -17.21
CA ARG A 183 4.14 11.38 -17.31
C ARG A 183 4.14 10.56 -16.02
N THR A 184 3.71 11.14 -14.90
CA THR A 184 3.88 10.57 -13.55
C THR A 184 2.65 9.84 -13.01
N ARG A 185 1.66 9.53 -13.86
CA ARG A 185 0.45 8.77 -13.50
C ARG A 185 -0.03 7.87 -14.63
N PRO A 186 -0.81 6.82 -14.32
CA PRO A 186 -1.52 6.03 -15.31
C PRO A 186 -2.44 6.88 -16.20
N GLN A 187 -2.53 6.52 -17.48
CA GLN A 187 -3.41 7.18 -18.44
C GLN A 187 -4.90 6.88 -18.18
N GLY A 188 -5.21 5.69 -17.64
CA GLY A 188 -6.56 5.31 -17.25
C GLY A 188 -6.75 5.40 -15.74
N ASP A 189 -7.95 5.79 -15.31
CA ASP A 189 -8.40 5.77 -13.90
C ASP A 189 -9.31 4.57 -13.59
N TYR A 190 -9.31 3.56 -14.47
CA TYR A 190 -10.04 2.31 -14.33
C TYR A 190 -9.40 1.19 -15.15
N VAL A 191 -9.73 -0.04 -14.77
CA VAL A 191 -9.41 -1.25 -15.53
C VAL A 191 -10.51 -1.50 -16.56
N LYS A 192 -10.13 -1.54 -17.84
CA LYS A 192 -11.04 -1.89 -18.92
C LYS A 192 -11.23 -3.40 -18.95
N MET A 193 -12.40 -3.85 -18.51
CA MET A 193 -12.75 -5.27 -18.54
C MET A 193 -13.16 -5.69 -19.94
N ASP A 194 -12.89 -6.95 -20.27
CA ASP A 194 -13.36 -7.57 -21.51
C ASP A 194 -14.86 -7.89 -21.42
N ASN A 195 -15.65 -7.22 -22.24
CA ASN A 195 -17.10 -7.29 -22.27
C ASN A 195 -17.66 -8.12 -23.44
N ARG A 196 -16.85 -9.03 -24.02
CA ARG A 196 -17.33 -9.94 -25.07
C ARG A 196 -18.55 -10.72 -24.60
N LYS A 197 -19.44 -11.04 -25.54
CA LYS A 197 -20.65 -11.85 -25.30
C LYS A 197 -20.42 -13.24 -25.90
N PRO A 198 -19.96 -14.24 -25.11
CA PRO A 198 -19.73 -15.58 -25.64
C PRO A 198 -21.04 -16.22 -26.10
N ALA A 199 -20.97 -17.06 -27.15
CA ALA A 199 -22.09 -17.90 -27.53
C ALA A 199 -22.39 -18.92 -26.42
N ARG A 200 -23.67 -19.18 -26.18
CA ARG A 200 -24.12 -19.97 -25.02
C ARG A 200 -24.70 -21.29 -25.50
N LEU A 201 -24.42 -22.35 -24.75
CA LEU A 201 -25.09 -23.64 -24.94
C LEU A 201 -26.57 -23.50 -24.55
N GLN A 202 -27.46 -23.96 -25.42
CA GLN A 202 -28.91 -23.95 -25.20
C GLN A 202 -29.34 -25.21 -24.44
N PHE A 203 -30.18 -25.05 -23.43
CA PHE A 203 -30.63 -26.13 -22.55
C PHE A 203 -31.31 -27.26 -23.35
N GLU A 204 -32.10 -26.90 -24.36
CA GLU A 204 -32.85 -27.82 -25.23
C GLU A 204 -31.95 -28.72 -26.09
N LYS A 205 -30.65 -28.39 -26.21
CA LYS A 205 -29.68 -29.09 -27.04
C LYS A 205 -28.77 -30.04 -26.25
N MET A 206 -29.09 -30.32 -24.99
CA MET A 206 -28.28 -31.15 -24.08
C MET A 206 -28.63 -32.65 -24.06
N GLY A 207 -29.67 -33.08 -24.77
CA GLY A 207 -30.22 -34.44 -24.65
C GLY A 207 -31.18 -34.58 -23.45
N ALA A 208 -31.48 -35.81 -23.03
CA ALA A 208 -32.39 -36.08 -21.91
C ALA A 208 -31.77 -35.64 -20.57
N VAL A 209 -32.00 -34.38 -20.19
CA VAL A 209 -31.72 -33.84 -18.87
C VAL A 209 -33.05 -33.80 -18.11
N ASP A 210 -33.12 -34.45 -16.96
CA ASP A 210 -34.35 -34.61 -16.21
C ASP A 210 -34.59 -33.46 -15.19
N SER A 211 -35.70 -33.53 -14.45
CA SER A 211 -36.02 -32.54 -13.41
C SER A 211 -34.98 -32.48 -12.29
N THR A 212 -34.24 -33.58 -12.05
CA THR A 212 -33.23 -33.71 -11.00
C THR A 212 -32.04 -32.78 -11.26
N PHE A 213 -31.58 -32.68 -12.50
CA PHE A 213 -30.50 -31.76 -12.86
C PHE A 213 -30.89 -30.29 -12.66
N VAL A 214 -32.10 -29.91 -13.06
CA VAL A 214 -32.61 -28.54 -12.91
C VAL A 214 -32.80 -28.17 -11.44
N GLU A 215 -33.29 -29.12 -10.63
CA GLU A 215 -33.37 -28.96 -9.18
C GLU A 215 -31.99 -28.76 -8.54
N CYS A 216 -30.99 -29.55 -8.94
CA CYS A 216 -29.63 -29.44 -8.46
C CYS A 216 -29.02 -28.06 -8.78
N LEU A 217 -29.23 -27.55 -10.00
CA LEU A 217 -28.80 -26.19 -10.37
C LEU A 217 -29.48 -25.11 -9.52
N ARG A 218 -30.78 -25.25 -9.24
CA ARG A 218 -31.52 -24.31 -8.39
C ARG A 218 -30.99 -24.32 -6.95
N SER A 219 -30.73 -25.50 -6.39
CA SER A 219 -30.13 -25.63 -5.06
C SER A 219 -28.76 -24.99 -5.02
N LEU A 220 -27.87 -25.35 -5.95
CA LEU A 220 -26.50 -24.82 -6.04
C LEU A 220 -26.48 -23.29 -6.13
N ARG A 221 -27.35 -22.69 -6.94
CA ARG A 221 -27.51 -21.23 -7.05
C ARG A 221 -27.87 -20.59 -5.71
N ALA A 222 -28.82 -21.18 -4.98
CA ALA A 222 -29.24 -20.69 -3.66
C ALA A 222 -28.10 -20.81 -2.63
N ARG A 223 -27.38 -21.95 -2.62
CA ARG A 223 -26.24 -22.16 -1.72
C ARG A 223 -25.10 -21.17 -2.00
N ALA A 224 -24.77 -20.96 -3.28
CA ALA A 224 -23.74 -20.00 -3.68
C ALA A 224 -24.04 -18.58 -3.17
N ALA A 225 -25.29 -18.12 -3.29
CA ALA A 225 -25.69 -16.81 -2.77
C ALA A 225 -25.50 -16.72 -1.24
N TRP A 226 -25.82 -17.78 -0.49
CA TRP A 226 -25.62 -17.82 0.96
C TRP A 226 -24.16 -17.91 1.38
N VAL A 227 -23.33 -18.67 0.67
CA VAL A 227 -21.86 -18.67 0.86
C VAL A 227 -21.31 -17.24 0.72
N ALA A 228 -21.69 -16.49 -0.31
CA ALA A 228 -21.29 -15.09 -0.46
C ALA A 228 -21.78 -14.21 0.70
N ARG A 229 -23.05 -14.37 1.10
CA ARG A 229 -23.68 -13.57 2.15
C ARG A 229 -23.10 -13.82 3.53
N LEU A 230 -22.66 -15.03 3.83
CA LEU A 230 -22.08 -15.39 5.14
C LEU A 230 -20.56 -15.18 5.18
N THR A 231 -19.86 -15.31 4.06
CA THR A 231 -18.42 -14.97 3.95
C THR A 231 -18.19 -13.46 4.10
N GLN A 232 -19.13 -12.65 3.64
CA GLN A 232 -19.14 -11.19 3.81
C GLN A 232 -20.50 -10.79 4.40
N PRO A 233 -20.70 -10.94 5.73
CA PRO A 233 -22.00 -10.80 6.41
C PRO A 233 -22.61 -9.41 6.34
N PHE A 234 -21.83 -8.35 6.14
CA PHE A 234 -22.34 -6.99 6.02
C PHE A 234 -21.53 -6.14 5.03
N SER A 235 -22.10 -5.01 4.61
CA SER A 235 -21.41 -3.94 3.89
C SER A 235 -21.47 -2.64 4.70
N GLU A 236 -21.06 -1.51 4.10
CA GLU A 236 -21.10 -0.21 4.77
C GLU A 236 -22.53 0.32 4.88
N TYR A 237 -23.22 0.02 5.99
CA TYR A 237 -24.54 0.58 6.30
C TYR A 237 -24.44 1.95 6.97
N GLY A 238 -24.97 2.99 6.34
CA GLY A 238 -25.07 4.33 6.93
C GLY A 238 -26.03 4.39 8.13
N GLY A 239 -25.87 5.39 9.00
CA GLY A 239 -26.74 5.60 10.17
C GLY A 239 -25.99 6.01 11.43
N VAL A 240 -26.64 6.79 12.29
CA VAL A 240 -26.09 7.24 13.59
C VAL A 240 -26.01 6.07 14.57
N ASP A 241 -27.10 5.33 14.65
CA ASP A 241 -27.28 4.20 15.56
C ASP A 241 -26.81 2.93 14.86
N ALA A 242 -25.75 2.33 15.38
CA ALA A 242 -25.15 1.13 14.82
C ALA A 242 -26.07 -0.09 14.95
N ALA A 243 -26.83 -0.21 16.05
CA ALA A 243 -27.75 -1.32 16.28
C ALA A 243 -28.90 -1.29 15.26
N ASN A 244 -29.53 -0.13 15.10
CA ASN A 244 -30.60 0.07 14.12
C ASN A 244 -30.12 -0.12 12.68
N ALA A 245 -28.91 0.33 12.35
CA ALA A 245 -28.34 0.15 11.01
C ALA A 245 -28.05 -1.33 10.69
N MET A 246 -27.61 -2.12 11.67
CA MET A 246 -27.26 -3.53 11.49
C MET A 246 -28.44 -4.50 11.67
N ALA A 247 -29.49 -4.11 12.39
CA ALA A 247 -30.58 -4.99 12.80
C ALA A 247 -31.26 -5.76 11.63
N PRO A 248 -31.61 -5.14 10.49
CA PRO A 248 -32.24 -5.87 9.38
C PRO A 248 -31.35 -6.98 8.84
N ARG A 249 -30.03 -6.71 8.74
CA ARG A 249 -29.07 -7.66 8.22
C ARG A 249 -28.82 -8.79 9.21
N ILE A 250 -28.65 -8.49 10.49
CA ILE A 250 -28.51 -9.49 11.56
C ILE A 250 -29.76 -10.39 11.59
N ALA A 251 -30.96 -9.81 11.52
CA ALA A 251 -32.20 -10.58 11.50
C ALA A 251 -32.29 -11.53 10.30
N GLU A 252 -31.90 -11.07 9.10
CA GLU A 252 -31.83 -11.92 7.90
C GLU A 252 -30.86 -13.10 8.09
N LEU A 253 -29.64 -12.84 8.57
CA LEU A 253 -28.63 -13.87 8.79
C LEU A 253 -29.09 -14.88 9.83
N ARG A 254 -29.56 -14.41 11.00
CA ARG A 254 -30.06 -15.29 12.07
C ARG A 254 -31.26 -16.12 11.62
N ALA A 255 -32.21 -15.50 10.91
CA ALA A 255 -33.38 -16.21 10.40
C ALA A 255 -33.02 -17.30 9.38
N HIS A 256 -31.94 -17.11 8.61
CA HIS A 256 -31.43 -18.14 7.72
C HIS A 256 -30.69 -19.24 8.49
N MET A 257 -29.72 -18.88 9.33
CA MET A 257 -28.90 -19.83 10.08
C MET A 257 -29.73 -20.69 11.06
N ALA A 258 -30.85 -20.18 11.56
CA ALA A 258 -31.78 -20.91 12.43
C ALA A 258 -32.64 -21.97 11.72
N LYS A 259 -32.80 -21.88 10.40
CA LYS A 259 -33.61 -22.86 9.65
C LYS A 259 -32.92 -24.21 9.69
N THR A 260 -33.70 -25.27 9.87
CA THR A 260 -33.21 -26.65 9.83
C THR A 260 -34.02 -27.44 8.82
N ASP A 261 -33.34 -28.31 8.08
CA ASP A 261 -33.98 -29.26 7.17
C ASP A 261 -33.15 -30.56 7.09
N ALA A 262 -33.47 -31.45 6.15
CA ALA A 262 -32.79 -32.73 6.00
C ALA A 262 -31.30 -32.59 5.60
N GLU A 263 -30.93 -31.55 4.84
CA GLU A 263 -29.54 -31.28 4.44
C GLU A 263 -28.80 -30.46 5.51
N PHE A 264 -29.55 -29.66 6.29
CA PHE A 264 -29.08 -28.78 7.36
C PHE A 264 -29.72 -29.13 8.72
N PRO A 265 -29.49 -30.33 9.28
CA PRO A 265 -30.11 -30.74 10.54
C PRO A 265 -29.71 -29.85 11.71
N ASN A 266 -28.55 -29.21 11.58
CA ASN A 266 -27.91 -28.37 12.57
C ASN A 266 -28.04 -26.88 12.25
N GLY A 267 -28.80 -26.46 11.25
CA GLY A 267 -28.87 -25.06 10.87
C GLY A 267 -28.01 -24.74 9.65
N HIS A 268 -28.33 -23.65 8.95
CA HIS A 268 -27.57 -23.17 7.79
C HIS A 268 -26.36 -22.33 8.22
N THR A 269 -25.42 -22.91 8.97
CA THR A 269 -24.16 -22.23 9.32
C THR A 269 -23.27 -22.08 8.08
N LEU A 270 -22.25 -21.21 8.14
CA LEU A 270 -21.36 -20.98 6.99
C LEU A 270 -20.63 -22.27 6.59
N ASN A 271 -20.13 -23.05 7.56
CA ASN A 271 -19.48 -24.33 7.30
C ASN A 271 -20.43 -25.32 6.59
N GLU A 272 -21.69 -25.41 7.06
CA GLU A 272 -22.68 -26.27 6.43
C GLU A 272 -23.08 -25.80 5.03
N GLU A 273 -23.21 -24.49 4.81
CA GLU A 273 -23.49 -23.93 3.47
C GLU A 273 -22.37 -24.25 2.47
N ILE A 274 -21.10 -24.14 2.89
CA ILE A 274 -19.95 -24.51 2.07
C ILE A 274 -19.96 -26.02 1.77
N ARG A 275 -20.18 -26.86 2.79
CA ARG A 275 -20.23 -28.32 2.65
C ARG A 275 -21.33 -28.75 1.67
N VAL A 276 -22.55 -28.24 1.86
CA VAL A 276 -23.69 -28.57 1.00
C VAL A 276 -23.51 -28.00 -0.41
N TYR A 277 -22.92 -26.81 -0.55
CA TYR A 277 -22.54 -26.26 -1.86
C TYR A 277 -21.63 -27.20 -2.65
N HIS A 278 -20.54 -27.69 -2.04
CA HIS A 278 -19.60 -28.60 -2.72
C HIS A 278 -20.22 -29.97 -2.99
N ASN A 279 -21.02 -30.51 -2.07
CA ASN A 279 -21.78 -31.75 -2.30
C ASN A 279 -22.77 -31.61 -3.47
N ALA A 280 -23.45 -30.47 -3.58
CA ALA A 280 -24.35 -30.18 -4.70
C ALA A 280 -23.57 -30.01 -6.02
N LEU A 281 -22.34 -29.49 -5.97
CA LEU A 281 -21.47 -29.39 -7.13
C LEU A 281 -21.03 -30.77 -7.63
N ASP A 282 -20.58 -31.64 -6.72
CA ASP A 282 -20.23 -33.03 -7.03
C ASP A 282 -21.41 -33.77 -7.64
N ARG A 283 -22.61 -33.66 -7.03
CA ARG A 283 -23.85 -34.23 -7.55
C ARG A 283 -24.17 -33.71 -8.95
N LEU A 284 -24.09 -32.40 -9.18
CA LEU A 284 -24.36 -31.79 -10.49
C LEU A 284 -23.47 -32.38 -11.58
N PHE A 285 -22.16 -32.46 -11.33
CA PHE A 285 -21.22 -33.00 -12.29
C PHE A 285 -21.36 -34.51 -12.46
N SER A 286 -21.72 -35.26 -11.42
CA SER A 286 -22.02 -36.69 -11.54
C SER A 286 -23.28 -36.97 -12.36
N ILE A 287 -24.34 -36.16 -12.23
CA ILE A 287 -25.52 -36.24 -13.10
C ILE A 287 -25.14 -35.88 -14.54
N ALA A 288 -24.38 -34.79 -14.75
CA ALA A 288 -23.96 -34.35 -16.07
C ALA A 288 -23.12 -35.41 -16.80
N GLU A 289 -22.15 -35.96 -16.09
CA GLU A 289 -21.15 -36.91 -16.58
C GLU A 289 -21.78 -38.28 -16.87
N SER A 290 -22.62 -38.80 -15.97
CA SER A 290 -23.23 -40.13 -16.11
C SER A 290 -24.53 -40.14 -16.92
N GLY A 291 -25.22 -39.00 -17.01
CA GLY A 291 -26.56 -38.89 -17.59
C GLY A 291 -27.66 -39.54 -16.76
N ARG A 292 -27.41 -39.87 -15.48
CA ARG A 292 -28.39 -40.52 -14.58
C ARG A 292 -28.80 -39.58 -13.45
N PRO A 293 -30.07 -39.62 -13.00
CA PRO A 293 -30.47 -38.93 -11.77
C PRO A 293 -29.72 -39.48 -10.57
N MET A 294 -29.44 -38.59 -9.61
CA MET A 294 -28.82 -38.92 -8.33
C MET A 294 -29.55 -38.21 -7.21
N ALA A 295 -29.73 -38.89 -6.08
CA ALA A 295 -30.33 -38.29 -4.89
C ALA A 295 -29.38 -37.24 -4.27
N PRO A 296 -29.88 -36.32 -3.43
CA PRO A 296 -29.02 -35.45 -2.62
C PRO A 296 -27.98 -36.28 -1.83
N GLY A 297 -26.72 -35.84 -1.85
CA GLY A 297 -25.61 -36.55 -1.21
C GLY A 297 -24.98 -37.70 -2.03
N GLU A 298 -25.58 -38.10 -3.16
CA GLU A 298 -24.97 -39.10 -4.05
C GLU A 298 -24.07 -38.44 -5.10
N SER A 299 -22.87 -39.02 -5.30
CA SER A 299 -21.94 -38.62 -6.37
C SER A 299 -21.14 -39.83 -6.88
N THR A 300 -20.75 -39.76 -8.15
CA THR A 300 -19.82 -40.69 -8.79
C THR A 300 -18.39 -40.16 -8.70
N GLU A 301 -17.41 -41.08 -8.67
CA GLU A 301 -15.99 -40.72 -8.68
C GLU A 301 -15.59 -39.88 -9.92
N ALA A 302 -16.14 -40.23 -11.09
CA ALA A 302 -15.90 -39.46 -12.31
C ALA A 302 -16.47 -38.04 -12.22
N GLY A 303 -17.66 -37.86 -11.63
CA GLY A 303 -18.26 -36.55 -11.43
C GLY A 303 -17.51 -35.70 -10.39
N ARG A 304 -17.05 -36.28 -9.28
CA ARG A 304 -16.21 -35.58 -8.29
C ARG A 304 -14.92 -35.04 -8.90
N ARG A 305 -14.22 -35.86 -9.70
CA ARG A 305 -13.03 -35.41 -10.45
C ARG A 305 -13.35 -34.28 -11.42
N MET A 306 -14.49 -34.36 -12.10
CA MET A 306 -14.93 -33.30 -13.02
C MET A 306 -15.30 -32.01 -12.27
N ALA A 307 -15.95 -32.11 -11.12
CA ALA A 307 -16.24 -30.97 -10.25
C ALA A 307 -14.95 -30.31 -9.74
N ALA A 308 -13.97 -31.08 -9.29
CA ALA A 308 -12.66 -30.57 -8.88
C ALA A 308 -11.96 -29.81 -10.02
N HIS A 309 -11.95 -30.36 -11.24
CA HIS A 309 -11.43 -29.64 -12.41
C HIS A 309 -12.20 -28.34 -12.68
N ALA A 310 -13.53 -28.38 -12.65
CA ALA A 310 -14.37 -27.20 -12.83
C ALA A 310 -14.06 -26.10 -11.79
N ARG A 311 -13.88 -26.46 -10.51
CA ARG A 311 -13.47 -25.54 -9.45
C ARG A 311 -12.12 -24.88 -9.75
N LEU A 312 -11.13 -25.64 -10.20
CA LEU A 312 -9.81 -25.11 -10.58
C LEU A 312 -9.90 -24.08 -11.71
N TYR A 313 -10.61 -24.40 -12.81
CA TYR A 313 -10.79 -23.44 -13.90
C TYR A 313 -11.60 -22.21 -13.48
N LEU A 314 -12.58 -22.36 -12.59
CA LEU A 314 -13.31 -21.23 -12.02
C LEU A 314 -12.37 -20.33 -11.19
N LEU A 315 -11.50 -20.90 -10.37
CA LEU A 315 -10.51 -20.15 -9.59
C LEU A 315 -9.53 -19.41 -10.49
N ASP A 316 -8.80 -20.14 -11.34
CA ASP A 316 -7.66 -19.60 -12.11
C ASP A 316 -8.07 -18.68 -13.26
N ASN A 317 -9.27 -18.84 -13.80
CA ASN A 317 -9.69 -18.06 -14.97
C ASN A 317 -10.79 -17.04 -14.68
N VAL A 318 -11.45 -17.10 -13.52
CA VAL A 318 -12.51 -16.16 -13.15
C VAL A 318 -12.26 -15.49 -11.81
N ILE A 319 -12.12 -16.26 -10.72
CA ILE A 319 -12.10 -15.70 -9.37
C ILE A 319 -10.78 -14.95 -9.10
N PHE A 320 -9.60 -15.58 -9.26
CA PHE A 320 -8.32 -14.91 -9.03
C PHE A 320 -8.11 -13.70 -9.96
N PRO A 321 -8.37 -13.80 -11.29
CA PRO A 321 -8.23 -12.64 -12.16
C PRO A 321 -9.19 -11.48 -11.86
N TYR A 322 -10.38 -11.75 -11.30
CA TYR A 322 -11.29 -10.70 -10.86
C TYR A 322 -10.86 -10.10 -9.52
N ASN A 323 -10.53 -10.95 -8.56
CA ASN A 323 -10.14 -10.57 -7.20
C ASN A 323 -8.78 -9.85 -7.16
N SER A 324 -7.88 -10.11 -8.10
CA SER A 324 -6.60 -9.39 -8.24
C SER A 324 -6.77 -7.90 -8.52
N LEU A 325 -7.96 -7.49 -8.95
CA LEU A 325 -8.34 -6.11 -9.22
C LEU A 325 -9.04 -5.42 -8.03
N ILE A 326 -9.05 -6.03 -6.83
CA ILE A 326 -9.55 -5.38 -5.61
C ILE A 326 -8.84 -4.02 -5.41
N GLY A 327 -9.58 -2.99 -4.99
CA GLY A 327 -9.08 -1.61 -4.91
C GLY A 327 -9.08 -0.84 -6.24
N GLN A 328 -9.23 -1.51 -7.38
CA GLN A 328 -9.26 -0.86 -8.71
C GLN A 328 -10.67 -0.78 -9.28
N LEU A 329 -11.01 0.38 -9.86
CA LEU A 329 -12.31 0.60 -10.51
C LEU A 329 -12.39 -0.22 -11.81
N LYS A 330 -13.52 -0.92 -12.04
CA LYS A 330 -13.73 -1.78 -13.21
C LYS A 330 -14.76 -1.18 -14.17
N LYS A 331 -14.51 -1.23 -15.49
CA LYS A 331 -15.46 -0.75 -16.52
C LYS A 331 -15.38 -1.56 -17.83
N VAL A 332 -16.48 -2.11 -18.36
CA VAL A 332 -17.76 -2.43 -17.71
C VAL A 332 -17.51 -3.50 -16.65
N ASP A 333 -18.05 -3.37 -15.44
CA ASP A 333 -17.83 -4.36 -14.39
C ASP A 333 -18.69 -5.61 -14.61
N GLY A 334 -18.04 -6.72 -14.97
CA GLY A 334 -18.66 -8.01 -15.21
C GLY A 334 -17.62 -9.08 -15.56
N LEU A 335 -18.05 -10.35 -15.60
CA LEU A 335 -17.16 -11.51 -15.74
C LEU A 335 -17.11 -12.11 -17.15
N SER A 336 -17.79 -11.53 -18.13
CA SER A 336 -18.08 -12.23 -19.40
C SER A 336 -16.83 -12.63 -20.19
N GLY A 337 -15.79 -11.78 -20.24
CA GLY A 337 -14.51 -12.12 -20.85
C GLY A 337 -13.75 -13.23 -20.13
N MET A 338 -13.71 -13.17 -18.79
CA MET A 338 -13.09 -14.19 -17.94
C MET A 338 -13.80 -15.54 -18.08
N ILE A 339 -15.13 -15.55 -18.04
CA ILE A 339 -15.96 -16.74 -18.24
C ILE A 339 -15.76 -17.34 -19.63
N ALA A 340 -15.61 -16.52 -20.68
CA ALA A 340 -15.34 -17.02 -22.02
C ALA A 340 -13.99 -17.76 -22.08
N VAL A 341 -12.95 -17.25 -21.41
CA VAL A 341 -11.64 -17.91 -21.31
C VAL A 341 -11.76 -19.20 -20.50
N ALA A 342 -12.41 -19.15 -19.33
CA ALA A 342 -12.63 -20.30 -18.47
C ALA A 342 -13.37 -21.43 -19.19
N HIS A 343 -14.47 -21.11 -19.89
CA HIS A 343 -15.27 -22.09 -20.62
C HIS A 343 -14.49 -22.75 -21.76
N ALA A 344 -13.71 -21.97 -22.52
CA ALA A 344 -12.86 -22.51 -23.59
C ALA A 344 -11.73 -23.40 -23.05
N ASN A 345 -11.10 -23.01 -21.94
CA ASN A 345 -10.06 -23.80 -21.28
C ASN A 345 -10.62 -25.13 -20.74
N PHE A 346 -11.74 -25.07 -20.02
CA PHE A 346 -12.43 -26.25 -19.50
C PHE A 346 -12.88 -27.18 -20.63
N ALA A 347 -13.45 -26.63 -21.71
CA ALA A 347 -13.85 -27.42 -22.87
C ALA A 347 -12.69 -28.15 -23.53
N ARG A 348 -11.52 -27.49 -23.68
CA ARG A 348 -10.31 -28.16 -24.17
C ARG A 348 -9.89 -29.30 -23.25
N GLY A 349 -9.93 -29.09 -21.93
CA GLY A 349 -9.61 -30.15 -20.96
C GLY A 349 -10.55 -31.35 -21.05
N VAL A 350 -11.87 -31.10 -21.17
CA VAL A 350 -12.88 -32.16 -21.29
C VAL A 350 -12.78 -32.93 -22.62
N LEU A 351 -12.54 -32.23 -23.73
CA LEU A 351 -12.52 -32.84 -25.08
C LEU A 351 -11.18 -33.48 -25.47
N ALA A 352 -10.11 -33.27 -24.72
CA ALA A 352 -8.80 -33.85 -25.00
C ALA A 352 -8.68 -35.36 -24.66
N GLY A 353 -9.71 -35.95 -24.05
CA GLY A 353 -9.75 -37.40 -23.80
C GLY A 353 -10.27 -38.18 -25.00
N ASP A 354 -9.60 -39.28 -25.36
CA ASP A 354 -10.11 -40.26 -26.32
C ASP A 354 -11.40 -40.89 -25.73
N ASP A 355 -12.49 -40.98 -26.51
CA ASP A 355 -13.83 -41.49 -26.13
C ASP A 355 -14.80 -40.58 -25.33
N PHE A 356 -14.86 -39.27 -25.60
CA PHE A 356 -15.93 -38.42 -25.04
C PHE A 356 -17.16 -38.34 -25.97
N GLU A 357 -18.30 -38.94 -25.55
CA GLU A 357 -19.58 -38.83 -26.27
C GLU A 357 -20.08 -37.36 -26.32
N ASP A 358 -20.49 -36.88 -27.49
CA ASP A 358 -20.96 -35.50 -27.73
C ASP A 358 -22.07 -35.04 -26.77
N ALA A 359 -23.02 -35.91 -26.43
CA ALA A 359 -24.13 -35.56 -25.53
C ALA A 359 -23.65 -35.39 -24.08
N ARG A 360 -22.71 -36.25 -23.64
CA ARG A 360 -22.05 -36.14 -22.34
C ARG A 360 -21.23 -34.86 -22.25
N ALA A 361 -20.46 -34.53 -23.30
CA ALA A 361 -19.68 -33.29 -23.35
C ALA A 361 -20.58 -32.08 -23.16
N ARG A 362 -21.68 -32.01 -23.91
CA ARG A 362 -22.63 -30.89 -23.83
C ARG A 362 -23.21 -30.70 -22.43
N ARG A 363 -23.59 -31.77 -21.73
CA ARG A 363 -24.10 -31.69 -20.34
C ARG A 363 -23.05 -31.16 -19.38
N VAL A 364 -21.82 -31.69 -19.42
CA VAL A 364 -20.71 -31.26 -18.54
C VAL A 364 -20.34 -29.80 -18.80
N LEU A 365 -20.23 -29.39 -20.07
CA LEU A 365 -19.92 -28.01 -20.44
C LEU A 365 -21.04 -27.05 -20.08
N PHE A 366 -22.30 -27.49 -20.09
CA PHE A 366 -23.42 -26.69 -19.62
C PHE A 366 -23.44 -26.56 -18.10
N ALA A 367 -23.16 -27.64 -17.35
CA ALA A 367 -23.01 -27.57 -15.89
C ALA A 367 -21.96 -26.53 -15.49
N PHE A 368 -20.80 -26.53 -16.15
CA PHE A 368 -19.77 -25.52 -15.93
C PHE A 368 -20.19 -24.10 -16.37
N GLN A 369 -20.91 -23.97 -17.51
CA GLN A 369 -21.50 -22.70 -17.93
C GLN A 369 -22.43 -22.14 -16.85
N SER A 370 -23.32 -22.98 -16.30
CA SER A 370 -24.25 -22.59 -15.24
C SER A 370 -23.54 -22.22 -13.94
N LEU A 371 -22.46 -22.91 -13.56
CA LEU A 371 -21.62 -22.53 -12.42
C LEU A 371 -21.04 -21.11 -12.60
N CYS A 372 -20.45 -20.83 -13.76
CA CYS A 372 -19.94 -19.49 -14.09
C CYS A 372 -21.04 -18.42 -14.04
N ASP A 373 -22.26 -18.76 -14.47
CA ASP A 373 -23.41 -17.85 -14.44
C ASP A 373 -23.82 -17.48 -13.04
N MET A 374 -23.88 -18.47 -12.13
CA MET A 374 -24.19 -18.24 -10.73
C MET A 374 -23.15 -17.31 -10.08
N VAL A 375 -21.87 -17.48 -10.40
CA VAL A 375 -20.81 -16.59 -9.90
C VAL A 375 -20.95 -15.17 -10.47
N ALA A 376 -21.32 -15.02 -11.74
CA ALA A 376 -21.58 -13.71 -12.34
C ALA A 376 -22.82 -13.01 -11.74
N GLU A 377 -23.86 -13.76 -11.42
CA GLU A 377 -25.04 -13.25 -10.72
C GLU A 377 -24.68 -12.78 -9.32
N ASN A 378 -23.95 -13.59 -8.55
CA ASN A 378 -23.48 -13.22 -7.22
C ASN A 378 -22.52 -12.03 -7.26
N GLN A 379 -21.68 -11.92 -8.29
CA GLN A 379 -20.83 -10.74 -8.52
C GLN A 379 -21.68 -9.48 -8.68
N SER A 380 -22.78 -9.54 -9.44
CA SER A 380 -23.69 -8.40 -9.58
C SER A 380 -24.40 -8.07 -8.26
N GLU A 381 -24.86 -9.06 -7.50
CA GLU A 381 -25.46 -8.84 -6.18
C GLU A 381 -24.46 -8.19 -5.21
N LEU A 382 -23.22 -8.68 -5.17
CA LEU A 382 -22.16 -8.11 -4.34
C LEU A 382 -21.85 -6.67 -4.74
N ARG A 383 -21.79 -6.39 -6.04
CA ARG A 383 -21.59 -5.04 -6.58
C ARG A 383 -22.71 -4.08 -6.16
N GLU A 384 -23.96 -4.51 -6.24
CA GLU A 384 -25.10 -3.71 -5.79
C GLU A 384 -25.05 -3.47 -4.28
N ARG A 385 -24.65 -4.48 -3.49
CA ARG A 385 -24.55 -4.38 -2.04
C ARG A 385 -23.41 -3.47 -1.56
N TRP A 386 -22.28 -3.48 -2.26
CA TRP A 386 -21.11 -2.66 -1.94
C TRP A 386 -21.21 -1.22 -2.46
N ASP A 387 -22.05 -0.97 -3.48
CA ASP A 387 -22.24 0.33 -4.14
C ASP A 387 -20.93 0.94 -4.69
N ASP A 388 -19.89 0.12 -4.83
CA ASP A 388 -18.57 0.48 -5.34
C ASP A 388 -17.80 -0.80 -5.75
N ASN A 389 -17.50 -0.93 -7.04
CA ASN A 389 -16.87 -2.14 -7.58
C ASN A 389 -15.37 -2.29 -7.28
N ARG A 390 -14.78 -1.32 -6.57
CA ARG A 390 -13.43 -1.45 -6.01
C ARG A 390 -13.39 -2.46 -4.86
N HIS A 391 -14.49 -2.65 -4.13
CA HIS A 391 -14.54 -3.44 -2.90
C HIS A 391 -15.24 -4.80 -3.09
N VAL A 392 -15.52 -5.19 -4.33
CA VAL A 392 -16.19 -6.48 -4.61
C VAL A 392 -15.16 -7.60 -4.57
N TRP A 393 -15.32 -8.49 -3.60
CA TRP A 393 -14.55 -9.72 -3.45
C TRP A 393 -15.43 -10.94 -3.73
N LEU A 394 -15.02 -11.80 -4.66
CA LEU A 394 -15.69 -13.09 -4.89
C LEU A 394 -15.19 -14.11 -3.86
N PRO A 395 -16.10 -14.81 -3.14
CA PRO A 395 -15.71 -15.88 -2.22
C PRO A 395 -14.82 -16.93 -2.88
N LEU A 396 -13.68 -17.22 -2.24
CA LEU A 396 -12.77 -18.28 -2.70
C LEU A 396 -13.36 -19.67 -2.45
N GLN A 397 -14.30 -19.78 -1.51
CA GLN A 397 -15.04 -20.99 -1.15
C GLN A 397 -15.90 -21.55 -2.30
N TYR A 398 -16.14 -20.78 -3.38
CA TYR A 398 -16.76 -21.33 -4.59
C TYR A 398 -15.86 -22.35 -5.28
N GLY A 399 -14.54 -22.21 -5.14
CA GLY A 399 -13.57 -23.10 -5.75
C GLY A 399 -12.76 -23.94 -4.76
N LEU A 400 -12.73 -23.56 -3.49
CA LEU A 400 -11.94 -24.23 -2.45
C LEU A 400 -12.85 -24.91 -1.43
N THR A 401 -12.58 -26.18 -1.13
CA THR A 401 -13.14 -26.88 0.04
C THR A 401 -12.34 -26.55 1.31
N PRO A 402 -12.90 -26.78 2.51
CA PRO A 402 -12.18 -26.55 3.77
C PRO A 402 -10.83 -27.28 3.86
N GLU A 403 -10.71 -28.45 3.23
CA GLU A 403 -9.51 -29.30 3.20
C GLU A 403 -8.48 -28.86 2.15
N GLU A 404 -8.80 -27.87 1.30
CA GLU A 404 -7.89 -27.34 0.26
C GLU A 404 -7.19 -26.05 0.71
N HIS A 405 -7.29 -25.71 2.00
CA HIS A 405 -6.67 -24.53 2.61
C HIS A 405 -6.40 -24.71 4.13
N ASP A 406 -6.17 -25.93 4.58
CA ASP A 406 -5.91 -26.27 5.99
C ASP A 406 -4.43 -26.55 6.31
N THR A 407 -3.56 -26.46 5.29
CA THR A 407 -2.11 -26.50 5.46
C THR A 407 -1.40 -25.19 5.10
N GLN A 408 -0.18 -25.02 5.62
CA GLN A 408 0.65 -23.84 5.34
C GLN A 408 1.00 -23.71 3.85
N GLU A 409 1.35 -24.81 3.18
CA GLU A 409 1.78 -24.78 1.77
C GLU A 409 0.59 -24.53 0.82
N GLU A 410 -0.61 -25.01 1.15
CA GLU A 410 -1.82 -24.67 0.38
C GLU A 410 -2.14 -23.17 0.46
N LEU A 411 -2.14 -22.59 1.65
CA LEU A 411 -2.37 -21.15 1.82
C LEU A 411 -1.28 -20.31 1.15
N ASN A 412 0.00 -20.73 1.23
CA ASN A 412 1.08 -20.10 0.48
C ASN A 412 0.78 -20.12 -1.03
N GLY A 413 0.39 -21.28 -1.57
CA GLY A 413 0.05 -21.46 -2.99
C GLY A 413 -1.17 -20.66 -3.44
N ILE A 414 -2.19 -20.52 -2.59
CA ILE A 414 -3.37 -19.70 -2.87
C ILE A 414 -2.99 -18.22 -2.91
N ILE A 415 -2.22 -17.73 -1.94
CA ILE A 415 -1.72 -16.34 -1.94
C ILE A 415 -0.88 -16.11 -3.19
N ALA A 416 0.01 -17.03 -3.55
CA ALA A 416 0.87 -16.88 -4.72
C ALA A 416 0.05 -16.80 -6.02
N ARG A 417 -0.90 -17.71 -6.23
CA ARG A 417 -1.80 -17.69 -7.40
C ARG A 417 -2.68 -16.45 -7.45
N ALA A 418 -3.20 -15.99 -6.31
CA ALA A 418 -4.09 -14.85 -6.24
C ALA A 418 -3.36 -13.51 -6.48
N THR A 419 -2.14 -13.38 -5.98
CA THR A 419 -1.32 -12.17 -6.10
C THR A 419 -0.47 -12.13 -7.37
N GLY A 420 -0.12 -13.31 -7.91
CA GLY A 420 0.83 -13.45 -9.01
C GLY A 420 2.30 -13.46 -8.57
N GLU A 421 2.58 -13.47 -7.27
CA GLU A 421 3.93 -13.38 -6.68
C GLU A 421 4.25 -14.64 -5.85
N GLU A 422 5.48 -15.14 -5.94
CA GLU A 422 5.86 -16.40 -5.29
C GLU A 422 6.51 -16.20 -3.91
N PHE A 423 6.28 -17.15 -3.02
CA PHE A 423 7.00 -17.22 -1.75
C PHE A 423 8.46 -17.66 -1.97
N THR A 424 9.38 -17.02 -1.24
CA THR A 424 10.80 -17.32 -1.27
C THR A 424 11.27 -18.01 0.01
N ARG A 425 12.28 -18.87 -0.12
CA ARG A 425 12.93 -19.61 0.99
C ARG A 425 14.35 -19.10 1.23
N GLY A 426 14.94 -19.50 2.36
CA GLY A 426 16.33 -19.16 2.71
C GLY A 426 16.52 -17.69 3.09
N ASN A 427 15.48 -17.02 3.59
CA ASN A 427 15.56 -15.63 4.03
C ASN A 427 16.03 -15.52 5.49
N ARG A 428 16.76 -14.46 5.79
CA ARG A 428 17.06 -14.00 7.15
C ARG A 428 16.18 -12.81 7.48
N VAL A 429 15.55 -12.88 8.64
CA VAL A 429 14.57 -11.90 9.10
C VAL A 429 14.95 -11.47 10.51
N TRP A 430 14.94 -10.16 10.76
CA TRP A 430 15.06 -9.60 12.11
C TRP A 430 13.90 -8.65 12.36
N TYR A 431 13.26 -8.79 13.51
CA TYR A 431 12.18 -7.93 13.97
C TYR A 431 12.76 -6.84 14.86
N ILE A 432 12.38 -5.60 14.57
CA ILE A 432 13.06 -4.39 15.04
C ILE A 432 12.05 -3.53 15.78
N MET A 433 12.46 -3.03 16.94
CA MET A 433 11.71 -2.02 17.69
C MET A 433 12.02 -0.61 17.17
N ASP A 434 11.11 0.31 17.44
CA ASP A 434 11.08 1.65 16.87
C ASP A 434 12.38 2.42 16.95
N GLU A 435 13.00 2.47 18.14
CA GLU A 435 14.20 3.27 18.34
C GLU A 435 15.40 2.74 17.55
N ALA A 436 15.46 1.43 17.32
CA ALA A 436 16.55 0.79 16.59
C ALA A 436 16.50 1.05 15.07
N PHE A 437 15.32 1.36 14.51
CA PHE A 437 15.18 1.61 13.08
C PHE A 437 16.05 2.80 12.61
N GLN A 438 16.06 3.91 13.34
CA GLN A 438 16.84 5.10 12.94
C GLN A 438 18.35 4.81 12.93
N TYR A 439 18.83 4.02 13.89
CA TYR A 439 20.23 3.60 13.94
C TYR A 439 20.60 2.67 12.79
N GLU A 440 19.78 1.67 12.49
CA GLU A 440 20.05 0.75 11.37
C GLU A 440 19.92 1.46 10.01
N MET A 441 19.05 2.47 9.89
CA MET A 441 18.98 3.36 8.73
C MET A 441 20.24 4.22 8.58
N ALA A 442 20.75 4.82 9.65
CA ALA A 442 22.02 5.56 9.60
C ALA A 442 23.20 4.62 9.25
N ARG A 443 23.18 3.39 9.78
CA ARG A 443 24.19 2.36 9.50
C ARG A 443 24.14 1.89 8.04
N SER A 444 22.96 1.74 7.43
CA SER A 444 22.84 1.29 6.04
C SER A 444 23.47 2.24 5.04
N VAL A 445 23.43 3.56 5.31
CA VAL A 445 24.14 4.56 4.49
C VAL A 445 25.63 4.27 4.45
N ARG A 446 26.24 3.93 5.60
CA ARG A 446 27.66 3.58 5.68
C ARG A 446 27.97 2.20 5.10
N LEU A 447 27.10 1.21 5.26
CA LEU A 447 27.33 -0.16 4.77
C LEU A 447 27.23 -0.28 3.25
N ALA A 448 26.48 0.59 2.58
CA ALA A 448 26.30 0.55 1.12
C ALA A 448 27.62 0.66 0.35
N VAL A 449 27.80 -0.24 -0.63
CA VAL A 449 28.99 -0.36 -1.48
C VAL A 449 28.70 0.05 -2.93
N ASP A 450 27.59 -0.42 -3.50
CA ASP A 450 27.19 -0.09 -4.86
C ASP A 450 26.06 0.95 -4.87
N TYR A 451 25.06 0.80 -3.99
CA TYR A 451 23.96 1.76 -3.86
C TYR A 451 23.19 1.66 -2.55
N HIS A 452 22.50 2.75 -2.20
CA HIS A 452 21.56 2.85 -1.08
C HIS A 452 20.29 3.57 -1.56
N VAL A 453 19.12 3.09 -1.14
CA VAL A 453 17.83 3.72 -1.40
C VAL A 453 17.11 3.94 -0.08
N LEU A 454 16.78 5.20 0.20
CA LEU A 454 15.81 5.59 1.22
C LEU A 454 14.49 5.92 0.50
N TRP A 455 13.53 5.03 0.62
CA TRP A 455 12.18 5.20 0.09
C TRP A 455 11.24 5.46 1.25
N ILE A 456 10.88 6.72 1.47
CA ILE A 456 10.09 7.06 2.65
C ILE A 456 9.09 8.12 2.30
N HIS A 457 7.91 8.04 2.91
CA HIS A 457 6.89 9.03 2.64
C HIS A 457 7.18 10.37 3.31
N ASP A 458 7.98 10.45 4.38
CA ASP A 458 8.25 11.69 5.10
C ASP A 458 9.65 11.78 5.71
N ILE A 459 10.23 12.99 5.59
CA ILE A 459 11.46 13.42 6.26
C ILE A 459 11.15 14.79 6.86
N ARG A 460 11.17 14.93 8.18
CA ARG A 460 10.89 16.21 8.84
C ARG A 460 11.98 17.24 8.55
N GLY A 461 11.56 18.41 8.06
CA GLY A 461 12.42 19.60 7.99
C GLY A 461 12.47 20.33 9.33
N LEU A 462 11.30 20.50 9.93
CA LEU A 462 11.09 21.17 11.21
C LEU A 462 10.33 20.25 12.17
N ASN A 463 10.62 20.38 13.46
CA ASN A 463 9.93 19.67 14.54
C ASN A 463 8.61 20.37 14.94
N ALA A 464 7.95 19.85 15.98
CA ALA A 464 6.67 20.37 16.45
C ALA A 464 6.74 21.84 16.92
N ASN A 465 7.90 22.30 17.39
CA ASN A 465 8.15 23.68 17.82
C ASN A 465 8.47 24.62 16.65
N GLY A 466 8.57 24.10 15.42
CA GLY A 466 8.98 24.86 14.24
C GLY A 466 10.49 25.08 14.12
N ASP A 467 11.28 24.44 14.99
CA ASP A 467 12.74 24.44 14.96
C ASP A 467 13.24 23.34 13.98
N PRO A 468 14.47 23.45 13.43
CA PRO A 468 15.06 22.38 12.61
C PRO A 468 15.08 21.04 13.33
N ASP A 469 14.65 19.97 12.65
CA ASP A 469 14.51 18.62 13.22
C ASP A 469 15.88 17.94 13.44
N ALA A 470 16.15 17.43 14.66
CA ALA A 470 17.43 16.82 15.01
C ALA A 470 17.67 15.46 14.31
N VAL A 471 16.63 14.65 14.10
CA VAL A 471 16.77 13.33 13.46
C VAL A 471 17.13 13.51 11.99
N ALA A 472 16.49 14.46 11.30
CA ALA A 472 16.85 14.81 9.93
C ALA A 472 18.21 15.51 9.81
N TYR A 473 18.60 16.31 10.81
CA TYR A 473 19.97 16.84 10.90
C TYR A 473 21.02 15.70 10.97
N GLU A 474 20.80 14.71 11.84
CA GLU A 474 21.70 13.54 11.94
C GLU A 474 21.72 12.70 10.65
N LEU A 475 20.58 12.54 9.97
CA LEU A 475 20.52 11.91 8.65
C LEU A 475 21.49 12.59 7.67
N VAL A 476 21.43 13.92 7.57
CA VAL A 476 22.28 14.70 6.67
C VAL A 476 23.75 14.54 7.03
N ARG A 477 24.11 14.62 8.31
CA ARG A 477 25.49 14.42 8.78
C ARG A 477 26.01 13.05 8.35
N ASN A 478 25.22 11.99 8.54
CA ASN A 478 25.61 10.64 8.17
C ASN A 478 25.89 10.50 6.67
N TYR A 479 25.09 11.13 5.80
CA TYR A 479 25.38 11.18 4.36
C TYR A 479 26.67 11.93 4.04
N LEU A 480 26.88 13.12 4.60
CA LEU A 480 28.10 13.91 4.33
C LEU A 480 29.37 13.18 4.78
N MET A 481 29.34 12.56 5.97
CA MET A 481 30.44 11.74 6.47
C MET A 481 30.70 10.54 5.55
N ALA A 482 29.64 9.83 5.14
CA ALA A 482 29.78 8.70 4.21
C ALA A 482 30.34 9.16 2.85
N PHE A 483 29.94 10.32 2.33
CA PHE A 483 30.48 10.84 1.07
C PHE A 483 31.98 11.10 1.18
N ALA A 484 32.43 11.78 2.23
CA ALA A 484 33.84 12.09 2.43
C ALA A 484 34.67 10.80 2.57
N GLU A 485 34.19 9.82 3.35
CA GLU A 485 34.82 8.52 3.50
C GLU A 485 34.94 7.78 2.15
N ARG A 486 33.86 7.71 1.38
CA ARG A 486 33.84 7.03 0.08
C ARG A 486 34.74 7.71 -0.94
N VAL A 487 34.76 9.05 -0.97
CA VAL A 487 35.66 9.84 -1.83
C VAL A 487 37.13 9.57 -1.50
N ARG A 488 37.51 9.53 -0.21
CA ARG A 488 38.88 9.19 0.19
C ARG A 488 39.28 7.78 -0.25
N SER A 489 38.36 6.83 -0.15
CA SER A 489 38.61 5.45 -0.60
C SER A 489 38.65 5.30 -2.14
N TYR A 490 38.14 6.29 -2.88
CA TYR A 490 37.87 6.16 -4.32
C TYR A 490 39.12 5.86 -5.15
N ASN A 491 40.28 6.43 -4.77
CA ASN A 491 41.56 6.14 -5.44
C ASN A 491 41.94 4.66 -5.42
N THR A 492 41.48 3.93 -4.41
CA THR A 492 41.80 2.50 -4.23
C THR A 492 40.70 1.58 -4.74
N THR A 493 39.44 2.00 -4.58
CA THR A 493 38.28 1.15 -4.88
C THR A 493 37.68 1.43 -6.26
N GLY A 494 37.85 2.63 -6.80
CA GLY A 494 37.10 3.14 -7.96
C GLY A 494 35.59 3.18 -7.75
N LYS A 495 35.12 3.07 -6.50
CA LYS A 495 33.71 2.92 -6.15
C LYS A 495 33.21 4.07 -5.30
N PHE A 496 32.09 4.64 -5.73
CA PHE A 496 31.27 5.55 -4.95
C PHE A 496 29.82 5.04 -5.02
N PRO A 497 29.22 4.64 -3.88
CA PRO A 497 27.85 4.14 -3.86
C PRO A 497 26.88 5.19 -4.40
N MET A 498 25.86 4.75 -5.14
CA MET A 498 24.79 5.64 -5.55
C MET A 498 23.74 5.75 -4.43
N TYR A 499 23.58 6.94 -3.87
CA TYR A 499 22.57 7.20 -2.86
C TYR A 499 21.31 7.78 -3.51
N ILE A 500 20.15 7.20 -3.24
CA ILE A 500 18.87 7.56 -3.88
C ILE A 500 17.85 7.82 -2.77
N VAL A 501 17.09 8.92 -2.90
CA VAL A 501 15.93 9.19 -2.04
C VAL A 501 14.68 9.23 -2.91
N LEU A 502 13.67 8.45 -2.53
CA LEU A 502 12.33 8.45 -3.11
C LEU A 502 11.38 9.01 -2.06
N LEU A 503 10.73 10.13 -2.34
CA LEU A 503 9.88 10.84 -1.39
C LEU A 503 8.64 11.40 -2.09
N ASP A 504 7.46 11.28 -1.48
CA ASP A 504 6.21 11.81 -2.04
C ASP A 504 6.14 13.34 -1.92
N GLN A 505 5.71 14.06 -2.97
CA GLN A 505 5.68 15.52 -2.92
C GLN A 505 4.80 16.09 -1.81
N HIS A 506 3.68 15.43 -1.47
CA HIS A 506 2.76 15.97 -0.48
C HIS A 506 3.44 16.17 0.86
N PHE A 507 4.14 15.14 1.32
CA PHE A 507 4.85 15.14 2.59
C PHE A 507 6.17 15.92 2.51
N PHE A 508 6.87 15.91 1.36
CA PHE A 508 8.02 16.78 1.14
C PHE A 508 7.70 18.26 1.43
N GLU A 509 6.55 18.74 0.93
CA GLU A 509 6.11 20.13 1.10
C GLU A 509 5.46 20.37 2.48
N GLY A 510 4.69 19.40 2.97
CA GLY A 510 4.02 19.45 4.27
C GLY A 510 5.02 19.49 5.42
N ASN A 511 6.05 18.65 5.36
CA ASN A 511 7.06 18.49 6.41
C ASN A 511 8.25 19.44 6.26
N LYS A 512 8.24 20.32 5.25
CA LYS A 512 9.33 21.28 4.98
C LYS A 512 10.69 20.60 4.73
N SER A 513 10.68 19.38 4.19
CA SER A 513 11.87 18.56 3.94
C SER A 513 12.91 19.24 3.05
N ARG A 514 12.48 20.21 2.23
CA ARG A 514 13.35 21.03 1.37
C ARG A 514 14.60 21.54 2.08
N LEU A 515 14.48 21.94 3.36
CA LEU A 515 15.59 22.45 4.19
C LEU A 515 16.82 21.51 4.15
N TRP A 516 16.60 20.21 4.30
CA TRP A 516 17.67 19.21 4.37
C TRP A 516 17.98 18.57 3.02
N ILE A 517 16.96 18.39 2.18
CA ILE A 517 17.09 17.65 0.92
C ILE A 517 17.86 18.44 -0.16
N GLU A 518 17.71 19.77 -0.22
CA GLU A 518 18.48 20.59 -1.17
C GLU A 518 20.00 20.52 -0.89
N LEU A 519 20.39 20.42 0.38
CA LEU A 519 21.77 20.19 0.78
C LEU A 519 22.29 18.82 0.30
N LEU A 520 21.49 17.76 0.43
CA LEU A 520 21.88 16.42 -0.02
C LEU A 520 21.90 16.27 -1.56
N GLU A 521 21.07 17.03 -2.27
CA GLU A 521 21.03 17.07 -3.73
C GLU A 521 22.23 17.83 -4.34
N ASP A 522 22.79 18.80 -3.61
CA ASP A 522 23.98 19.58 -4.03
C ASP A 522 24.98 19.80 -2.86
N PRO A 523 25.60 18.73 -2.34
CA PRO A 523 26.38 18.77 -1.09
C PRO A 523 27.69 19.56 -1.23
N LEU A 524 28.16 19.78 -2.45
CA LEU A 524 29.40 20.51 -2.69
C LEU A 524 29.20 22.03 -2.75
N ARG A 525 27.99 22.52 -3.09
CA ARG A 525 27.76 23.94 -3.39
C ARG A 525 26.64 24.59 -2.58
N HIS A 526 25.60 23.85 -2.22
CA HIS A 526 24.51 24.39 -1.42
C HIS A 526 25.03 24.84 -0.05
N ARG A 527 24.53 25.98 0.45
CA ARG A 527 24.83 26.48 1.79
C ARG A 527 23.55 26.52 2.59
N LEU A 528 23.53 25.75 3.67
CA LEU A 528 22.41 25.72 4.60
C LEU A 528 22.36 27.04 5.38
N ARG A 529 21.17 27.51 5.71
CA ARG A 529 20.95 28.63 6.62
C ARG A 529 19.92 28.24 7.66
N LEU A 530 20.32 28.23 8.92
CA LEU A 530 19.49 27.92 10.07
C LEU A 530 19.22 29.17 10.92
N PRO A 531 18.18 29.16 11.77
CA PRO A 531 17.99 30.22 12.76
C PRO A 531 19.21 30.35 13.69
N ALA A 532 19.46 31.55 14.22
CA ALA A 532 20.66 31.83 15.02
C ALA A 532 20.90 30.89 16.22
N LYS A 533 19.82 30.35 16.80
CA LYS A 533 19.86 29.33 17.87
C LYS A 533 20.59 28.03 17.45
N PHE A 534 20.62 27.73 16.15
CA PHE A 534 21.19 26.52 15.56
C PHE A 534 22.49 26.80 14.77
N ALA A 535 23.17 27.92 15.05
CA ALA A 535 24.41 28.28 14.37
C ALA A 535 25.52 27.21 14.52
N GLU A 536 25.56 26.49 15.65
CA GLU A 536 26.52 25.38 15.84
C GLU A 536 26.25 24.22 14.87
N TRP A 537 24.99 23.90 14.60
CA TRP A 537 24.62 22.87 13.63
C TRP A 537 25.00 23.30 12.21
N GLU A 538 24.78 24.57 11.87
CA GLU A 538 25.19 25.15 10.59
C GLU A 538 26.71 25.07 10.41
N HIS A 539 27.49 25.52 11.39
CA HIS A 539 28.96 25.44 11.34
C HIS A 539 29.48 24.00 11.23
N GLU A 540 28.85 23.05 11.93
CA GLU A 540 29.20 21.63 11.83
C GLU A 540 28.94 21.06 10.43
N ILE A 541 27.81 21.43 9.80
CA ILE A 541 27.51 21.05 8.42
C ILE A 541 28.51 21.68 7.45
N GLU A 542 28.83 22.96 7.61
CA GLU A 542 29.85 23.64 6.78
C GLU A 542 31.21 22.93 6.90
N ARG A 543 31.62 22.56 8.12
CA ARG A 543 32.85 21.79 8.36
C ARG A 543 32.84 20.44 7.62
N LEU A 544 31.72 19.71 7.64
CA LEU A 544 31.57 18.44 6.93
C LEU A 544 31.58 18.63 5.41
N GLN A 545 30.99 19.70 4.89
CA GLN A 545 31.05 20.03 3.46
C GLN A 545 32.46 20.40 3.02
N ASP A 546 33.20 21.17 3.83
CA ASP A 546 34.60 21.52 3.56
C ASP A 546 35.50 20.28 3.58
N ASP A 547 35.26 19.36 4.50
CA ASP A 547 35.94 18.08 4.55
C ASP A 547 35.65 17.22 3.29
N LEU A 548 34.40 17.19 2.84
CA LEU A 548 34.02 16.53 1.58
C LEU A 548 34.69 17.19 0.37
N ARG A 549 34.66 18.52 0.25
CA ARG A 549 35.32 19.26 -0.84
C ARG A 549 36.82 18.96 -0.87
N LYS A 550 37.47 19.01 0.30
CA LYS A 550 38.88 18.66 0.44
C LYS A 550 39.16 17.24 0.00
N ALA A 551 38.35 16.27 0.44
CA ALA A 551 38.50 14.88 0.02
C ALA A 551 38.38 14.73 -1.51
N VAL A 552 37.47 15.48 -2.14
CA VAL A 552 37.32 15.49 -3.61
C VAL A 552 38.56 16.05 -4.28
N ASP A 553 39.08 17.18 -3.79
CA ASP A 553 40.28 17.83 -4.34
C ASP A 553 41.53 16.96 -4.20
N GLU A 554 41.65 16.21 -3.11
CA GLU A 554 42.76 15.28 -2.84
C GLU A 554 42.64 13.94 -3.60
N SER A 555 41.46 13.62 -4.16
CA SER A 555 41.22 12.36 -4.86
C SER A 555 41.72 12.39 -6.31
N LEU A 556 42.96 11.93 -6.53
CA LEU A 556 43.60 11.88 -7.86
C LEU A 556 42.69 11.25 -8.94
N MET A 557 42.06 10.11 -8.65
CA MET A 557 41.22 9.42 -9.63
C MET A 557 39.97 10.22 -9.98
N LEU A 558 39.29 10.82 -9.00
CA LEU A 558 38.15 11.71 -9.27
C LEU A 558 38.54 12.94 -10.06
N GLN A 559 39.70 13.55 -9.76
CA GLN A 559 40.19 14.71 -10.50
C GLN A 559 40.53 14.36 -11.95
N VAL A 560 41.12 13.18 -12.19
CA VAL A 560 41.34 12.67 -13.56
C VAL A 560 40.02 12.46 -14.29
N GLU A 561 39.05 11.76 -13.68
CA GLU A 561 37.75 11.49 -14.30
C GLU A 561 36.94 12.77 -14.52
N LYS A 562 36.97 13.71 -13.58
CA LYS A 562 36.41 15.06 -13.72
C LYS A 562 37.00 15.79 -14.93
N ASN A 563 38.31 15.69 -15.16
CA ASN A 563 38.96 16.29 -16.33
C ASN A 563 38.52 15.64 -17.65
N GLN A 564 38.12 14.36 -17.64
CA GLN A 564 37.63 13.65 -18.84
C GLN A 564 36.12 13.86 -19.08
N TYR A 565 35.32 13.88 -18.01
CA TYR A 565 33.85 13.85 -18.07
C TYR A 565 33.17 15.19 -17.73
N GLY A 566 33.92 16.11 -17.12
CA GLY A 566 33.50 17.47 -16.77
C GLY A 566 32.89 17.62 -15.37
N GLU A 567 32.78 18.87 -14.90
CA GLU A 567 32.23 19.22 -13.58
C GLU A 567 30.80 18.72 -13.37
N LYS A 568 29.97 18.76 -14.42
CA LYS A 568 28.57 18.29 -14.33
C LYS A 568 28.49 16.80 -13.99
N TRP A 569 29.44 15.99 -14.46
CA TRP A 569 29.52 14.58 -14.11
C TRP A 569 29.92 14.41 -12.65
N LEU A 570 30.92 15.16 -12.15
CA LEU A 570 31.36 15.10 -10.75
C LEU A 570 30.20 15.43 -9.79
N HIS A 571 29.47 16.52 -10.05
CA HIS A 571 28.29 16.89 -9.25
C HIS A 571 27.15 15.88 -9.35
N ASN A 572 26.95 15.25 -10.51
CA ASN A 572 25.99 14.18 -10.63
C ASN A 572 26.44 12.90 -9.89
N ARG A 573 27.74 12.68 -9.74
CA ARG A 573 28.33 11.53 -9.05
C ARG A 573 28.29 11.67 -7.54
N ILE A 574 28.64 12.84 -7.00
CA ILE A 574 28.74 13.12 -5.56
C ILE A 574 27.53 13.92 -5.10
N ARG A 575 26.41 13.22 -4.96
CA ARG A 575 25.15 13.73 -4.41
C ARG A 575 24.21 12.58 -4.04
N VAL A 576 23.13 12.89 -3.33
CA VAL A 576 21.94 12.05 -3.30
C VAL A 576 21.12 12.30 -4.58
N GLN A 577 20.71 11.22 -5.25
CA GLN A 577 19.77 11.27 -6.36
C GLN A 577 18.35 11.39 -5.81
N VAL A 578 17.90 12.63 -5.61
CA VAL A 578 16.58 12.95 -5.08
C VAL A 578 15.52 12.75 -6.16
N ASN A 579 14.48 11.98 -5.86
CA ASN A 579 13.32 11.80 -6.72
C ASN A 579 12.06 12.09 -5.91
N ILE A 580 11.51 13.30 -6.09
CA ILE A 580 10.23 13.64 -5.50
C ILE A 580 9.10 13.10 -6.40
N THR A 581 8.50 12.00 -5.96
CA THR A 581 7.49 11.22 -6.69
C THR A 581 6.11 11.86 -6.62
N ASN A 582 5.24 11.45 -7.56
CA ASN A 582 3.86 11.96 -7.71
C ASN A 582 3.77 13.50 -7.76
N PRO A 583 4.67 14.21 -8.48
CA PRO A 583 4.74 15.66 -8.40
C PRO A 583 3.45 16.32 -8.87
N ALA A 584 3.00 17.37 -8.20
CA ALA A 584 1.75 18.07 -8.44
C ALA A 584 1.57 18.38 -9.93
N ASP A 585 0.60 17.73 -10.56
CA ASP A 585 0.27 17.98 -11.96
C ASP A 585 -1.23 17.77 -12.23
N TYR A 586 -1.87 18.91 -12.44
CA TYR A 586 -3.29 19.11 -12.64
C TYR A 586 -3.74 18.72 -14.06
N SER A 587 -2.91 18.05 -14.84
CA SER A 587 -3.39 17.40 -16.06
C SER A 587 -4.04 16.04 -15.81
N PHE A 588 -3.97 15.54 -14.57
CA PHE A 588 -4.58 14.29 -14.15
C PHE A 588 -5.73 14.55 -13.17
N TYR A 589 -6.94 14.27 -13.63
CA TYR A 589 -8.17 14.35 -12.87
C TYR A 589 -8.94 13.06 -12.98
N SER A 590 -9.75 12.79 -11.96
CA SER A 590 -10.74 11.71 -11.96
C SER A 590 -12.06 12.16 -11.35
N LEU A 591 -13.16 11.67 -11.93
CA LEU A 591 -14.51 11.77 -11.38
C LEU A 591 -14.86 10.55 -10.51
N LYS A 592 -13.85 9.77 -10.07
CA LYS A 592 -14.03 8.46 -9.43
C LYS A 592 -13.48 8.37 -8.01
N VAL A 593 -12.92 9.46 -7.51
CA VAL A 593 -12.38 9.54 -6.15
C VAL A 593 -13.47 9.99 -5.17
N VAL A 594 -14.15 11.11 -5.45
CA VAL A 594 -15.22 11.66 -4.59
C VAL A 594 -16.50 11.87 -5.41
N GLY A 595 -17.41 10.89 -5.35
CA GLY A 595 -18.70 10.98 -6.04
C GLY A 595 -18.54 11.27 -7.55
N LYS A 596 -19.21 12.31 -8.05
CA LYS A 596 -19.08 12.81 -9.44
C LYS A 596 -18.28 14.12 -9.53
N LEU A 597 -17.54 14.48 -8.48
CA LEU A 597 -16.73 15.71 -8.47
C LEU A 597 -15.38 15.46 -9.14
N PRO A 598 -14.90 16.37 -10.01
CA PRO A 598 -13.56 16.26 -10.57
C PRO A 598 -12.54 16.56 -9.48
N ILE A 599 -11.76 15.55 -9.12
CA ILE A 599 -10.70 15.66 -8.13
C ILE A 599 -9.36 15.42 -8.83
N PRO A 600 -8.34 16.26 -8.59
CA PRO A 600 -7.01 15.99 -9.10
C PRO A 600 -6.45 14.72 -8.48
N ASP A 601 -5.76 13.94 -9.30
CA ASP A 601 -5.07 12.72 -8.89
C ASP A 601 -3.93 12.98 -7.90
N ASN A 602 -3.57 14.25 -7.70
CA ASN A 602 -2.62 14.71 -6.69
C ASN A 602 -2.95 14.20 -5.27
N ASN A 603 -4.15 13.69 -5.00
CA ASN A 603 -4.49 13.05 -3.73
C ASN A 603 -3.87 11.65 -3.51
N MET A 604 -3.29 11.00 -4.52
CA MET A 604 -2.54 9.75 -4.29
C MET A 604 -1.32 10.01 -3.40
N ARG A 605 -0.93 9.02 -2.60
CA ARG A 605 0.27 9.09 -1.76
C ARG A 605 1.14 7.87 -1.99
N ASP A 606 2.44 8.07 -2.07
CA ASP A 606 3.37 6.98 -1.80
C ASP A 606 3.63 6.91 -0.28
N HIS A 607 3.10 5.89 0.36
CA HIS A 607 3.18 5.63 1.80
C HIS A 607 4.23 4.57 2.18
N ARG A 608 4.98 4.05 1.19
CA ARG A 608 6.05 3.08 1.44
C ARG A 608 7.17 3.69 2.26
N LYS A 609 7.70 2.87 3.16
CA LYS A 609 8.77 3.20 4.11
C LYS A 609 9.74 2.04 4.14
N ILE A 610 10.71 2.14 3.24
CA ILE A 610 11.66 1.09 2.90
C ILE A 610 13.05 1.69 2.85
N VAL A 611 14.02 0.98 3.40
CA VAL A 611 15.43 1.27 3.21
C VAL A 611 16.09 0.03 2.66
N PHE A 612 16.80 0.12 1.54
CA PHE A 612 17.52 -1.03 1.02
C PHE A 612 18.83 -0.64 0.34
N TYR A 613 19.79 -1.54 0.38
CA TYR A 613 21.12 -1.32 -0.18
C TYR A 613 21.72 -2.62 -0.69
N ASP A 614 22.47 -2.52 -1.79
CA ASP A 614 23.23 -3.60 -2.43
C ASP A 614 22.46 -4.90 -2.74
N VAL A 615 21.12 -4.87 -2.71
CA VAL A 615 20.27 -5.99 -3.13
C VAL A 615 20.53 -6.28 -4.61
N THR A 616 20.80 -7.53 -4.94
CA THR A 616 21.34 -7.89 -6.25
C THR A 616 20.86 -9.26 -6.71
N GLU A 617 20.73 -9.39 -8.03
CA GLU A 617 20.49 -10.67 -8.71
C GLU A 617 21.72 -11.57 -8.71
N ASP A 618 22.91 -11.07 -8.40
CA ASP A 618 24.16 -11.85 -8.42
C ASP A 618 24.33 -12.72 -7.16
N ASP A 619 23.88 -12.22 -6.00
CA ASP A 619 24.07 -12.83 -4.68
C ASP A 619 22.89 -12.44 -3.76
N PRO A 620 22.07 -13.41 -3.30
CA PRO A 620 20.91 -13.14 -2.45
C PRO A 620 21.27 -12.56 -1.08
N TYR A 621 22.48 -12.75 -0.58
CA TYR A 621 22.88 -12.39 0.80
C TYR A 621 23.83 -11.19 0.86
N ARG A 622 24.08 -10.52 -0.27
CA ARG A 622 24.97 -9.36 -0.33
C ARG A 622 24.38 -8.10 0.29
N GLY A 623 23.11 -7.85 0.03
CA GLY A 623 22.39 -6.65 0.45
C GLY A 623 21.39 -6.89 1.56
N MET A 624 20.62 -5.86 1.89
CA MET A 624 19.53 -5.95 2.86
C MET A 624 18.44 -4.92 2.55
N ALA A 625 17.21 -5.25 2.92
CA ALA A 625 16.05 -4.36 2.92
C ALA A 625 15.49 -4.22 4.35
N MET A 626 14.87 -3.09 4.64
CA MET A 626 14.21 -2.76 5.90
C MET A 626 12.84 -2.19 5.58
N PHE A 627 11.80 -2.66 6.26
CA PHE A 627 10.42 -2.24 6.10
C PHE A 627 9.90 -1.73 7.44
N THR A 628 9.21 -0.59 7.45
CA THR A 628 8.74 0.01 8.71
C THR A 628 7.39 0.68 8.54
N GLY A 629 6.71 0.92 9.65
CA GLY A 629 5.61 1.87 9.73
C GLY A 629 6.07 3.32 9.90
N MET A 630 7.34 3.59 10.20
CA MET A 630 7.87 4.90 10.64
C MET A 630 8.50 5.79 9.55
N GLY A 631 8.49 7.10 9.80
CA GLY A 631 9.18 8.12 8.99
C GLY A 631 10.58 8.49 9.51
N ILE A 632 11.16 9.59 8.99
CA ILE A 632 12.35 10.24 9.58
C ILE A 632 11.91 11.53 10.28
N GLY A 633 12.08 11.61 11.60
CA GLY A 633 11.81 12.81 12.39
C GLY A 633 11.76 12.54 13.90
N GLU A 634 11.93 13.59 14.70
CA GLU A 634 11.95 13.51 16.18
C GLU A 634 10.69 12.87 16.77
N HIS A 635 9.54 13.12 16.16
CA HIS A 635 8.27 12.61 16.66
C HIS A 635 8.15 11.09 16.58
N TYR A 636 9.01 10.40 15.81
CA TYR A 636 9.06 8.94 15.74
C TYR A 636 10.02 8.30 16.75
N THR A 637 10.84 9.10 17.44
CA THR A 637 11.95 8.60 18.27
C THR A 637 11.76 8.83 19.76
N GLY A 638 10.56 9.27 20.15
CA GLY A 638 10.17 9.51 21.53
C GLY A 638 9.49 8.29 22.18
N ALA A 639 9.22 8.39 23.47
CA ALA A 639 8.62 7.34 24.30
C ALA A 639 7.18 6.96 23.95
N THR A 640 6.61 7.47 22.84
CA THR A 640 5.16 7.52 22.66
C THR A 640 4.68 6.75 21.45
N TRP A 641 5.55 6.11 20.66
CA TRP A 641 5.13 5.33 19.49
C TRP A 641 5.21 3.84 19.77
N GLU A 642 4.13 3.14 19.42
CA GLU A 642 4.09 1.68 19.38
C GLU A 642 4.05 1.25 17.92
N ASP A 643 5.20 0.96 17.34
CA ASP A 643 5.36 0.47 15.97
C ASP A 643 6.48 -0.59 15.92
N ARG A 644 6.68 -1.20 14.74
CA ARG A 644 7.77 -2.16 14.52
C ARG A 644 8.30 -2.05 13.10
N ALA A 645 9.55 -2.48 12.93
CA ALA A 645 10.19 -2.64 11.62
C ALA A 645 10.70 -4.07 11.42
N LEU A 646 11.05 -4.38 10.17
CA LEU A 646 11.54 -5.69 9.74
C LEU A 646 12.76 -5.52 8.84
N MET A 647 13.86 -6.20 9.17
CA MET A 647 15.01 -6.36 8.29
C MET A 647 14.91 -7.69 7.55
N LEU A 648 15.18 -7.66 6.25
CA LEU A 648 15.13 -8.81 5.35
C LEU A 648 16.42 -8.91 4.52
N GLN A 649 17.04 -10.07 4.55
CA GLN A 649 18.16 -10.44 3.69
C GLN A 649 17.92 -11.81 3.07
N GLY A 650 18.23 -11.98 1.79
CA GLY A 650 17.95 -13.20 1.03
C GLY A 650 17.10 -12.94 -0.22
N PRO A 651 16.61 -14.01 -0.87
CA PRO A 651 15.89 -13.89 -2.14
C PRO A 651 14.63 -13.01 -2.10
N GLY A 652 13.95 -12.95 -0.95
CA GLY A 652 12.75 -12.14 -0.76
C GLY A 652 13.00 -10.64 -0.92
N ALA A 653 14.18 -10.14 -0.50
CA ALA A 653 14.51 -8.72 -0.59
C ALA A 653 14.66 -8.22 -2.04
N LEU A 654 14.82 -9.12 -3.02
CA LEU A 654 14.96 -8.73 -4.41
C LEU A 654 13.68 -8.09 -4.97
N ALA A 655 12.51 -8.47 -4.45
CA ALA A 655 11.22 -7.90 -4.83
C ALA A 655 11.17 -6.38 -4.57
N THR A 656 11.81 -5.88 -3.50
CA THR A 656 11.95 -4.44 -3.24
C THR A 656 12.61 -3.70 -4.40
N LYS A 657 13.66 -4.30 -4.98
CA LYS A 657 14.39 -3.73 -6.11
C LYS A 657 13.50 -3.68 -7.36
N ASP A 658 12.70 -4.71 -7.58
CA ASP A 658 11.73 -4.77 -8.68
C ASP A 658 10.61 -3.74 -8.51
N ALA A 659 10.08 -3.56 -7.29
CA ALA A 659 9.10 -2.52 -6.99
C ALA A 659 9.67 -1.10 -7.19
N ALA A 660 10.93 -0.85 -6.81
CA ALA A 660 11.57 0.44 -7.07
C ALA A 660 11.72 0.71 -8.58
N ARG A 661 12.05 -0.30 -9.40
CA ARG A 661 12.04 -0.17 -10.87
C ARG A 661 10.66 0.18 -11.38
N PHE A 662 9.63 -0.50 -10.88
CA PHE A 662 8.26 -0.25 -11.27
C PHE A 662 7.83 1.16 -10.93
N LEU A 663 8.16 1.68 -9.73
CA LEU A 663 7.94 3.07 -9.36
C LEU A 663 8.60 4.03 -10.37
N PHE A 664 9.87 3.84 -10.71
CA PHE A 664 10.52 4.72 -11.70
C PHE A 664 9.76 4.72 -13.04
N LYS A 665 9.29 3.55 -13.49
CA LYS A 665 8.49 3.44 -14.72
C LYS A 665 7.17 4.20 -14.61
N THR A 666 6.46 4.09 -13.49
CA THR A 666 5.19 4.83 -13.27
C THR A 666 5.41 6.34 -13.14
N GLN A 667 6.61 6.78 -12.74
CA GLN A 667 7.05 8.17 -12.77
C GLN A 667 7.60 8.62 -14.14
N GLY A 668 7.46 7.82 -15.20
CA GLY A 668 7.83 8.20 -16.56
C GLY A 668 9.30 7.98 -16.94
N PHE A 669 10.00 7.08 -16.24
CA PHE A 669 11.35 6.64 -16.62
C PHE A 669 11.29 5.49 -17.63
N ARG A 670 12.17 5.54 -18.62
CA ARG A 670 12.48 4.39 -19.48
C ARG A 670 13.50 3.48 -18.78
N ASP A 671 13.60 2.23 -19.24
CA ASP A 671 14.54 1.24 -18.68
C ASP A 671 16.00 1.74 -18.68
N ASP A 672 16.44 2.43 -19.74
CA ASP A 672 17.78 3.02 -19.87
C ASP A 672 18.00 4.25 -18.98
N GLN A 673 16.95 4.80 -18.40
CA GLN A 673 17.02 5.96 -17.50
C GLN A 673 16.94 5.58 -16.02
N ILE A 674 16.54 4.34 -15.71
CA ILE A 674 16.55 3.82 -14.35
C ILE A 674 18.01 3.84 -13.84
N PRO A 675 18.25 4.29 -12.58
CA PRO A 675 19.55 4.25 -11.95
C PRO A 675 20.28 2.93 -12.19
N HIS A 676 21.53 2.99 -12.67
CA HIS A 676 22.23 1.81 -13.19
C HIS A 676 22.26 0.59 -12.23
N PRO A 677 22.53 0.74 -10.91
CA PRO A 677 22.51 -0.38 -9.97
C PRO A 677 21.13 -1.04 -9.80
N LEU A 678 20.07 -0.28 -10.07
CA LEU A 678 18.69 -0.72 -10.03
C LEU A 678 18.22 -1.30 -11.37
N ARG A 679 19.03 -1.41 -12.44
CA ARG A 679 18.56 -2.05 -13.68
C ARG A 679 18.49 -3.58 -13.53
N ALA A 680 17.53 -4.20 -14.21
CA ALA A 680 17.30 -5.64 -14.16
C ALA A 680 18.47 -6.42 -14.75
N ARG A 681 18.84 -7.51 -14.09
CA ARG A 681 19.89 -8.44 -14.55
C ARG A 681 19.44 -9.89 -14.36
N PRO A 682 19.87 -10.81 -15.22
CA PRO A 682 19.57 -12.23 -15.03
C PRO A 682 20.28 -12.76 -13.77
N LYS A 683 19.61 -13.62 -13.00
CA LYS A 683 20.24 -14.34 -11.89
C LYS A 683 21.26 -15.36 -12.43
N PRO A 684 22.47 -15.47 -11.87
CA PRO A 684 23.41 -16.53 -12.21
C PRO A 684 22.94 -17.87 -11.64
N LYS A 685 23.45 -18.98 -12.18
CA LYS A 685 23.14 -20.33 -11.65
C LYS A 685 23.52 -20.50 -10.17
N SER A 686 24.61 -19.86 -9.75
CA SER A 686 25.10 -19.87 -8.37
C SER A 686 24.16 -19.21 -7.37
N TYR A 687 23.14 -18.47 -7.82
CA TYR A 687 22.16 -17.83 -6.95
C TYR A 687 21.38 -18.87 -6.15
N GLU A 688 20.87 -19.91 -6.82
CA GLU A 688 20.12 -20.99 -6.16
C GLU A 688 21.04 -21.86 -5.30
N ASP A 689 22.30 -22.07 -5.72
CA ASP A 689 23.30 -22.77 -4.92
C ASP A 689 23.59 -22.05 -3.60
N ALA A 690 23.65 -20.71 -3.61
CA ALA A 690 23.81 -19.91 -2.40
C ALA A 690 22.61 -20.03 -1.46
N VAL A 691 21.38 -20.00 -2.00
CA VAL A 691 20.16 -20.22 -1.21
C VAL A 691 20.14 -21.62 -0.58
N ALA A 692 20.47 -22.64 -1.37
CA ALA A 692 20.54 -24.01 -0.86
C ALA A 692 21.62 -24.18 0.23
N GLY A 693 22.78 -23.54 0.05
CA GLY A 693 23.86 -23.51 1.03
C GLY A 693 23.44 -22.86 2.35
N GLU A 694 22.76 -21.71 2.29
CA GLU A 694 22.22 -21.04 3.49
C GLU A 694 21.21 -21.93 4.23
N MET A 695 20.29 -22.56 3.49
CA MET A 695 19.31 -23.45 4.09
C MET A 695 19.96 -24.67 4.75
N ALA A 696 21.03 -25.22 4.16
CA ALA A 696 21.76 -26.35 4.71
C ALA A 696 22.62 -25.98 5.93
N ALA A 697 23.07 -24.72 6.03
CA ALA A 697 23.88 -24.23 7.15
C ALA A 697 23.07 -23.95 8.41
N ARG A 698 21.75 -23.86 8.32
CA ARG A 698 20.84 -23.55 9.42
C ARG A 698 20.08 -24.79 9.87
N SER A 699 19.92 -24.94 11.18
CA SER A 699 19.10 -25.98 11.81
C SER A 699 18.00 -25.41 12.70
N ASP A 700 17.83 -24.08 12.70
CA ASP A 700 16.78 -23.40 13.45
C ASP A 700 15.42 -23.55 12.77
N TYR A 701 14.35 -23.15 13.46
CA TYR A 701 12.98 -23.23 12.95
C TYR A 701 12.75 -22.41 11.67
N SER A 702 13.61 -21.41 11.40
CA SER A 702 13.39 -20.47 10.32
C SER A 702 13.64 -21.08 8.93
N VAL A 703 14.34 -22.22 8.82
CA VAL A 703 14.54 -22.94 7.53
C VAL A 703 13.23 -23.37 6.88
N ARG A 704 12.18 -23.53 7.70
CA ARG A 704 10.81 -23.85 7.26
C ARG A 704 10.00 -22.60 6.90
N SER A 705 10.56 -21.41 7.07
CA SER A 705 9.87 -20.15 6.81
C SER A 705 9.88 -19.80 5.33
N ARG A 706 8.88 -19.03 4.93
CA ARG A 706 8.73 -18.48 3.59
C ARG A 706 8.45 -16.99 3.69
N VAL A 707 8.93 -16.21 2.73
CA VAL A 707 8.71 -14.76 2.69
C VAL A 707 8.17 -14.37 1.32
N ILE A 708 7.10 -13.57 1.32
CA ILE A 708 6.59 -12.87 0.14
C ILE A 708 6.52 -11.38 0.47
N GLU A 709 6.92 -10.54 -0.48
CA GLU A 709 6.86 -9.08 -0.37
C GLU A 709 5.89 -8.55 -1.41
N LEU A 710 4.93 -7.73 -0.98
CA LEU A 710 3.84 -7.23 -1.82
C LEU A 710 3.75 -5.71 -1.76
N HIS A 711 3.57 -5.07 -2.91
CA HIS A 711 3.46 -3.63 -3.05
C HIS A 711 2.12 -3.24 -3.64
N ASN A 712 1.31 -2.49 -2.88
CA ASN A 712 0.27 -1.69 -3.48
C ASN A 712 0.94 -0.54 -4.24
N GLU A 713 0.52 -0.32 -5.49
CA GLU A 713 1.05 0.76 -6.31
C GLU A 713 0.21 2.03 -6.18
N THR A 714 0.78 3.21 -6.42
CA THR A 714 0.07 4.48 -6.21
C THR A 714 -1.11 4.67 -7.20
N GLY A 715 -2.17 5.32 -6.72
CA GLY A 715 -3.35 5.66 -7.51
C GLY A 715 -4.05 4.42 -8.07
N PHE A 716 -4.42 4.44 -9.35
CA PHE A 716 -5.24 3.41 -9.99
C PHE A 716 -4.50 2.12 -10.40
N SER A 717 -3.23 1.98 -9.99
CA SER A 717 -2.37 0.84 -10.29
C SER A 717 -2.72 -0.40 -9.43
N PRO A 718 -2.18 -1.61 -9.74
CA PRO A 718 -2.49 -2.86 -9.04
C PRO A 718 -2.29 -2.83 -7.51
N LYS A 719 -3.03 -3.70 -6.80
CA LYS A 719 -3.08 -3.75 -5.33
C LYS A 719 -2.90 -5.17 -4.75
N PRO A 720 -1.79 -5.88 -5.07
CA PRO A 720 -1.60 -7.28 -4.68
C PRO A 720 -1.57 -7.51 -3.16
N LEU A 721 -1.13 -6.53 -2.36
CA LEU A 721 -1.16 -6.60 -0.91
C LEU A 721 -2.60 -6.76 -0.38
N ASN A 722 -3.56 -6.02 -0.95
CA ASN A 722 -4.96 -6.12 -0.57
C ASN A 722 -5.52 -7.52 -0.85
N VAL A 723 -5.08 -8.15 -1.93
CA VAL A 723 -5.47 -9.51 -2.30
C VAL A 723 -5.01 -10.50 -1.23
N ALA A 724 -3.74 -10.44 -0.82
CA ALA A 724 -3.21 -11.31 0.22
C ALA A 724 -3.93 -11.13 1.57
N LYS A 725 -4.23 -9.89 1.97
CA LYS A 725 -5.06 -9.61 3.16
C LYS A 725 -6.45 -10.26 3.02
N CYS A 726 -7.13 -10.09 1.89
CA CYS A 726 -8.44 -10.72 1.65
C CYS A 726 -8.38 -12.25 1.69
N VAL A 727 -7.32 -12.88 1.18
CA VAL A 727 -7.12 -14.33 1.27
C VAL A 727 -7.02 -14.74 2.75
N LEU A 728 -6.10 -14.16 3.51
CA LEU A 728 -5.88 -14.49 4.92
C LEU A 728 -7.13 -14.24 5.77
N TYR A 729 -7.78 -13.08 5.63
CA TYR A 729 -9.00 -12.75 6.36
C TYR A 729 -10.18 -13.64 6.00
N SER A 730 -10.16 -14.35 4.88
CA SER A 730 -11.28 -15.16 4.41
C SER A 730 -11.04 -16.65 4.41
N LEU A 731 -9.80 -17.14 4.56
CA LEU A 731 -9.47 -18.57 4.43
C LEU A 731 -8.72 -19.19 5.62
N MET A 732 -8.33 -18.43 6.65
CA MET A 732 -7.74 -19.06 7.84
C MET A 732 -8.64 -20.19 8.37
N PRO A 733 -8.08 -21.38 8.70
CA PRO A 733 -8.88 -22.52 9.14
C PRO A 733 -9.65 -22.24 10.44
N PRO A 734 -10.76 -22.95 10.69
CA PRO A 734 -11.48 -22.88 11.97
C PRO A 734 -10.54 -23.08 13.18
N GLY A 735 -10.83 -22.37 14.27
CA GLY A 735 -10.00 -22.31 15.47
C GLY A 735 -8.77 -21.40 15.37
N SER A 736 -8.40 -20.91 14.19
CA SER A 736 -7.25 -20.00 14.06
C SER A 736 -7.48 -18.68 14.79
N VAL A 737 -6.41 -18.10 15.34
CA VAL A 737 -6.39 -16.74 15.89
C VAL A 737 -5.99 -15.75 14.79
N ILE A 738 -6.72 -14.64 14.72
CA ILE A 738 -6.47 -13.53 13.80
C ILE A 738 -6.43 -12.24 14.62
N GLU A 739 -5.26 -11.59 14.68
CA GLU A 739 -5.10 -10.32 15.39
C GLU A 739 -4.65 -9.23 14.44
N VAL A 740 -5.37 -8.11 14.45
CA VAL A 740 -5.22 -7.05 13.45
C VAL A 740 -5.23 -5.67 14.10
N PRO A 741 -4.11 -5.24 14.71
CA PRO A 741 -3.90 -3.86 15.11
C PRO A 741 -3.65 -2.94 13.93
N ASP A 742 -4.28 -1.77 13.94
CA ASP A 742 -3.98 -0.71 12.98
C ASP A 742 -4.36 0.66 13.54
N PRO A 743 -3.57 1.72 13.27
CA PRO A 743 -3.92 3.08 13.66
C PRO A 743 -5.18 3.62 12.97
N LEU A 744 -5.53 3.11 11.78
CA LEU A 744 -6.55 3.63 10.89
C LEU A 744 -7.51 2.54 10.43
N TRP A 745 -8.43 2.15 11.32
CA TRP A 745 -9.49 1.20 11.00
C TRP A 745 -10.72 1.85 10.37
N GLN A 746 -10.90 1.68 9.06
CA GLN A 746 -12.05 2.20 8.32
C GLN A 746 -12.63 1.25 7.27
N SER A 747 -11.92 0.17 6.92
CA SER A 747 -12.32 -0.79 5.88
C SER A 747 -13.46 -1.70 6.33
N TYR A 748 -14.62 -1.57 5.67
CA TYR A 748 -15.74 -2.51 5.89
C TYR A 748 -15.52 -3.84 5.18
N ILE A 749 -14.76 -3.89 4.08
CA ILE A 749 -14.52 -5.16 3.37
C ILE A 749 -13.67 -6.09 4.23
N TYR A 750 -12.56 -5.61 4.80
CA TYR A 750 -11.75 -6.40 5.71
C TYR A 750 -12.53 -6.79 6.97
N ALA A 751 -13.23 -5.85 7.59
CA ALA A 751 -14.08 -6.12 8.75
C ALA A 751 -15.14 -7.19 8.49
N SER A 752 -15.76 -7.17 7.29
CA SER A 752 -16.76 -8.16 6.88
C SER A 752 -16.12 -9.54 6.65
N LEU A 753 -14.97 -9.62 5.98
CA LEU A 753 -14.26 -10.88 5.79
C LEU A 753 -13.82 -11.52 7.12
N ILE A 754 -13.30 -10.71 8.05
CA ILE A 754 -12.92 -11.16 9.40
C ILE A 754 -14.15 -11.66 10.18
N ALA A 755 -15.27 -10.94 10.09
CA ALA A 755 -16.53 -11.39 10.69
C ALA A 755 -17.04 -12.71 10.08
N GLY A 756 -16.93 -12.87 8.76
CA GLY A 756 -17.25 -14.13 8.06
C GLY A 756 -16.34 -15.29 8.50
N SER A 757 -15.04 -15.05 8.66
CA SER A 757 -14.11 -16.05 9.21
C SER A 757 -14.43 -16.39 10.67
N SER A 758 -14.91 -15.42 11.46
CA SER A 758 -15.36 -15.66 12.84
C SER A 758 -16.61 -16.55 12.88
N LEU A 759 -17.56 -16.35 11.96
CA LEU A 759 -18.69 -17.26 11.76
C LEU A 759 -18.28 -18.67 11.29
N ARG A 760 -17.10 -18.81 10.67
CA ARG A 760 -16.52 -20.11 10.29
C ARG A 760 -15.80 -20.81 11.46
N GLY A 761 -15.55 -20.09 12.56
CA GLY A 761 -14.84 -20.62 13.73
C GLY A 761 -13.49 -19.98 14.02
N CYS A 762 -13.08 -18.92 13.31
CA CYS A 762 -11.86 -18.17 13.67
C CYS A 762 -12.07 -17.30 14.92
N ARG A 763 -11.00 -17.08 15.67
CA ARG A 763 -10.96 -16.23 16.86
C ARG A 763 -10.29 -14.91 16.52
N SER A 764 -11.10 -13.91 16.22
CA SER A 764 -10.64 -12.66 15.60
C SER A 764 -10.69 -11.45 16.53
N LEU A 765 -9.57 -10.74 16.64
CA LEU A 765 -9.41 -9.51 17.41
C LEU A 765 -9.09 -8.35 16.46
N VAL A 766 -10.01 -7.38 16.40
CA VAL A 766 -9.82 -6.12 15.68
C VAL A 766 -9.39 -5.05 16.69
N ILE A 767 -8.19 -4.49 16.52
CA ILE A 767 -7.61 -3.56 17.49
C ILE A 767 -7.39 -2.19 16.82
N ALA A 768 -8.06 -1.17 17.34
CA ALA A 768 -7.93 0.22 16.91
C ALA A 768 -7.43 1.10 18.07
N PRO A 769 -6.87 2.29 17.84
CA PRO A 769 -6.53 3.18 18.95
C PRO A 769 -7.77 3.77 19.62
N SER A 770 -7.71 3.96 20.95
CA SER A 770 -8.53 4.99 21.59
C SER A 770 -8.12 6.39 21.11
N LEU A 771 -8.97 7.40 21.24
CA LEU A 771 -8.64 8.76 20.78
C LEU A 771 -7.35 9.28 21.42
N ARG A 772 -7.12 8.96 22.70
CA ARG A 772 -5.91 9.38 23.45
C ARG A 772 -4.63 8.70 22.93
N ALA A 773 -4.75 7.50 22.37
CA ALA A 773 -3.64 6.70 21.88
C ALA A 773 -3.58 6.65 20.34
N ALA A 774 -4.29 7.54 19.65
CA ALA A 774 -4.28 7.63 18.20
C ALA A 774 -3.06 8.43 17.72
N PRO A 775 -2.28 7.92 16.75
CA PRO A 775 -1.21 8.70 16.13
C PRO A 775 -1.81 9.72 15.16
N GLY A 776 -1.73 11.01 15.51
CA GLY A 776 -2.22 12.11 14.67
C GLY A 776 -3.72 12.06 14.37
N PRO A 777 -4.61 12.11 15.39
CA PRO A 777 -6.04 11.94 15.20
C PRO A 777 -6.63 13.07 14.35
N ASP A 778 -7.26 12.72 13.22
CA ASP A 778 -8.09 13.61 12.43
C ASP A 778 -9.59 13.33 12.64
N ASP A 779 -10.41 14.38 12.63
CA ASP A 779 -11.85 14.27 12.93
C ASP A 779 -12.59 13.32 11.98
N LEU A 780 -12.17 13.23 10.71
CA LEU A 780 -12.91 12.50 9.68
C LEU A 780 -12.56 11.01 9.67
N GLY A 781 -11.28 10.67 9.84
CA GLY A 781 -10.82 9.30 10.04
C GLY A 781 -11.38 8.70 11.33
N MET A 782 -11.29 9.43 12.44
CA MET A 782 -11.83 8.98 13.74
C MET A 782 -13.36 8.82 13.71
N ALA A 783 -14.07 9.67 12.94
CA ALA A 783 -15.51 9.51 12.72
C ALA A 783 -15.86 8.16 12.08
N ARG A 784 -15.04 7.70 11.12
CA ARG A 784 -15.25 6.42 10.43
C ARG A 784 -14.87 5.24 11.31
N ALA A 785 -13.76 5.35 12.04
CA ALA A 785 -13.35 4.35 13.02
C ALA A 785 -14.43 4.12 14.09
N ASN A 786 -14.97 5.19 14.70
CA ASN A 786 -16.09 5.09 15.66
C ASN A 786 -17.28 4.32 15.06
N GLY A 787 -17.69 4.70 13.84
CA GLY A 787 -18.81 4.06 13.15
C GLY A 787 -18.59 2.57 12.88
N LEU A 788 -17.39 2.17 12.47
CA LEU A 788 -17.05 0.77 12.18
C LEU A 788 -16.93 -0.05 13.47
N MET A 789 -16.20 0.44 14.47
CA MET A 789 -15.99 -0.26 15.75
C MET A 789 -17.32 -0.58 16.43
N LYS A 790 -18.26 0.37 16.47
CA LYS A 790 -19.60 0.13 17.01
C LYS A 790 -20.37 -0.97 16.27
N ARG A 791 -20.28 -1.01 14.94
CA ARG A 791 -20.97 -2.03 14.14
C ARG A 791 -20.36 -3.42 14.35
N LEU A 792 -19.05 -3.50 14.52
CA LEU A 792 -18.36 -4.73 14.89
C LEU A 792 -18.76 -5.23 16.28
N VAL A 793 -18.86 -4.33 17.28
CA VAL A 793 -19.38 -4.68 18.62
C VAL A 793 -20.82 -5.21 18.54
N VAL A 794 -21.71 -4.49 17.83
CA VAL A 794 -23.11 -4.90 17.64
C VAL A 794 -23.20 -6.26 16.96
N PHE A 795 -22.46 -6.46 15.85
CA PHE A 795 -22.48 -7.70 15.11
C PHE A 795 -21.89 -8.86 15.94
N GLY A 796 -20.73 -8.63 16.56
CA GLY A 796 -20.04 -9.60 17.40
C GLY A 796 -20.92 -10.12 18.53
N ASN A 797 -21.61 -9.22 19.22
CA ASN A 797 -22.54 -9.59 20.29
C ASN A 797 -23.79 -10.32 19.76
N ALA A 798 -24.37 -9.83 18.67
CA ALA A 798 -25.62 -10.38 18.15
C ALA A 798 -25.48 -11.72 17.44
N MET A 799 -24.25 -12.11 17.08
CA MET A 799 -23.92 -13.37 16.40
C MET A 799 -23.05 -14.30 17.26
N ASP A 800 -22.76 -13.96 18.53
CA ASP A 800 -21.84 -14.72 19.39
C ASP A 800 -22.29 -16.17 19.61
N ASP A 801 -23.60 -16.43 19.73
CA ASP A 801 -24.14 -17.79 19.85
C ASP A 801 -23.83 -18.67 18.63
N TYR A 802 -23.90 -18.11 17.43
CA TYR A 802 -23.52 -18.82 16.21
C TYR A 802 -22.01 -18.97 16.05
N MET A 803 -21.22 -17.97 16.44
CA MET A 803 -19.75 -18.05 16.41
C MET A 803 -19.24 -19.05 17.44
N GLU A 804 -19.71 -18.99 18.68
CA GLU A 804 -19.33 -19.88 19.79
C GLU A 804 -19.58 -21.34 19.44
N ARG A 805 -20.70 -21.65 18.79
CA ARG A 805 -21.02 -23.00 18.32
C ARG A 805 -19.97 -23.57 17.37
N GLU A 806 -19.36 -22.74 16.53
CA GLU A 806 -18.32 -23.11 15.58
C GLU A 806 -16.90 -22.90 16.16
N GLY A 807 -16.78 -22.52 17.44
CA GLY A 807 -15.50 -22.23 18.11
C GLY A 807 -14.90 -20.85 17.80
N GLY A 808 -15.65 -19.99 17.12
CA GLY A 808 -15.22 -18.65 16.73
C GLY A 808 -15.51 -17.57 17.76
N ILE A 809 -14.93 -16.40 17.55
CA ILE A 809 -15.20 -15.17 18.32
C ILE A 809 -14.81 -13.95 17.49
N LEU A 810 -15.53 -12.84 17.67
CA LEU A 810 -15.17 -11.52 17.14
C LEU A 810 -15.18 -10.50 18.29
N LYS A 811 -14.03 -9.87 18.55
CA LYS A 811 -13.92 -8.80 19.56
C LYS A 811 -13.23 -7.57 18.99
N VAL A 812 -13.65 -6.41 19.52
CA VAL A 812 -13.09 -5.10 19.23
C VAL A 812 -12.33 -4.64 20.46
N GLY A 813 -11.03 -4.40 20.32
CA GLY A 813 -10.17 -3.80 21.33
C GLY A 813 -9.84 -2.36 20.97
N LEU A 814 -9.88 -1.46 21.95
CA LEU A 814 -9.39 -0.10 21.81
C LEU A 814 -8.10 0.05 22.60
N TYR A 815 -6.97 0.22 21.90
CA TYR A 815 -5.66 0.39 22.51
C TYR A 815 -5.66 1.63 23.39
N ALA A 816 -5.45 1.42 24.69
CA ALA A 816 -5.59 2.44 25.73
C ALA A 816 -4.65 2.10 26.90
N PRO A 817 -3.32 2.10 26.68
CA PRO A 817 -2.35 1.80 27.72
C PRO A 817 -2.53 2.74 28.91
N ARG A 818 -2.46 2.18 30.13
CA ARG A 818 -2.68 2.89 31.40
C ARG A 818 -1.39 3.48 31.97
N ARG A 819 -0.23 2.96 31.56
CA ARG A 819 1.10 3.30 32.11
C ARG A 819 1.96 4.13 31.13
N ARG A 820 3.09 4.66 31.62
CA ARG A 820 3.85 5.76 31.00
C ARG A 820 4.90 5.25 30.01
N GLY A 821 4.80 5.65 28.74
CA GLY A 821 5.85 5.45 27.73
C GLY A 821 6.02 4.01 27.21
N ALA A 822 6.46 3.89 25.96
CA ALA A 822 6.70 2.63 25.26
C ALA A 822 7.87 1.83 25.88
N GLY A 823 8.85 2.52 26.48
CA GLY A 823 9.99 1.91 27.19
C GLY A 823 9.70 1.48 28.64
N ASP A 824 8.48 1.63 29.18
CA ASP A 824 8.09 1.01 30.45
C ASP A 824 7.82 -0.49 30.26
N ILE A 825 8.89 -1.24 29.99
CA ILE A 825 8.84 -2.69 29.72
C ILE A 825 8.09 -3.40 30.85
N ALA A 826 8.45 -3.16 32.12
CA ALA A 826 7.82 -3.81 33.26
C ALA A 826 6.33 -3.46 33.40
N GLY A 827 5.97 -2.17 33.29
CA GLY A 827 4.58 -1.74 33.42
C GLY A 827 3.70 -2.28 32.31
N ARG A 828 4.22 -2.39 31.09
CA ARG A 828 3.51 -3.01 29.97
C ARG A 828 3.24 -4.49 30.21
N PHE A 829 4.24 -5.27 30.60
CA PHE A 829 4.05 -6.69 30.92
C PHE A 829 3.11 -6.91 32.11
N GLN A 830 3.15 -6.04 33.12
CA GLN A 830 2.19 -6.08 34.23
C GLN A 830 0.76 -5.81 33.75
N GLN A 831 0.53 -4.70 33.02
CA GLN A 831 -0.81 -4.40 32.49
C GLN A 831 -1.30 -5.50 31.55
N GLY A 832 -0.42 -6.00 30.68
CA GLY A 832 -0.70 -7.04 29.70
C GLY A 832 -1.36 -8.28 30.32
N MET A 833 -0.93 -8.64 31.52
CA MET A 833 -1.38 -9.84 32.23
C MET A 833 -2.49 -9.56 33.27
N GLU A 834 -2.85 -8.29 33.51
CA GLU A 834 -3.88 -7.89 34.49
C GLU A 834 -5.32 -8.06 33.97
N ILE A 835 -5.55 -8.19 32.65
CA ILE A 835 -6.90 -8.21 32.09
C ILE A 835 -7.51 -9.63 32.18
N HIS A 836 -8.71 -9.70 32.77
CA HIS A 836 -9.47 -10.93 32.96
C HIS A 836 -10.90 -10.77 32.43
N GLU A 837 -11.06 -10.63 31.12
CA GLU A 837 -12.37 -10.68 30.49
C GLU A 837 -12.81 -12.14 30.28
N PRO A 838 -14.08 -12.52 30.56
CA PRO A 838 -14.52 -13.91 30.44
C PRO A 838 -14.27 -14.53 29.05
N TRP A 839 -14.40 -13.71 28.00
CA TRP A 839 -14.19 -14.16 26.62
C TRP A 839 -12.72 -14.47 26.31
N MET A 840 -11.76 -13.88 27.04
CA MET A 840 -10.33 -14.12 26.79
C MET A 840 -9.96 -15.58 26.98
N ASN A 841 -10.66 -16.32 27.84
CA ASN A 841 -10.47 -17.76 28.02
C ASN A 841 -10.80 -18.60 26.77
N ARG A 842 -11.54 -18.03 25.79
CA ARG A 842 -11.80 -18.67 24.49
C ARG A 842 -10.62 -18.48 23.51
N VAL A 843 -9.71 -17.55 23.78
CA VAL A 843 -8.60 -17.17 22.89
C VAL A 843 -7.24 -17.48 23.49
N TYR A 844 -7.04 -17.13 24.76
CA TYR A 844 -5.76 -17.24 25.46
C TYR A 844 -5.82 -18.39 26.47
N HIS A 845 -5.01 -19.40 26.22
CA HIS A 845 -4.69 -20.43 27.20
C HIS A 845 -3.40 -20.01 27.92
N LEU A 846 -3.55 -19.20 28.98
CA LEU A 846 -2.44 -18.58 29.68
C LEU A 846 -1.43 -19.61 30.18
N ASN A 847 -0.16 -19.37 29.83
CA ASN A 847 0.97 -20.18 30.25
C ASN A 847 1.49 -19.66 31.59
N ALA A 848 1.28 -20.42 32.68
CA ALA A 848 1.67 -20.02 34.03
C ALA A 848 3.15 -19.63 34.16
N ALA A 849 4.03 -20.18 33.32
CA ALA A 849 5.45 -19.80 33.28
C ALA A 849 5.65 -18.39 32.68
N MET A 850 4.91 -18.04 31.61
CA MET A 850 4.92 -16.70 31.04
C MET A 850 4.32 -15.67 32.01
N ASP A 851 3.19 -15.99 32.63
CA ASP A 851 2.55 -15.12 33.63
C ASP A 851 3.48 -14.81 34.80
N SER A 852 4.16 -15.85 35.30
CA SER A 852 5.16 -15.72 36.36
C SER A 852 6.32 -14.81 35.94
N VAL A 853 6.80 -14.92 34.69
CA VAL A 853 7.91 -14.10 34.20
C VAL A 853 7.47 -12.66 33.97
N ALA A 854 6.31 -12.43 33.35
CA ALA A 854 5.74 -11.11 33.13
C ALA A 854 5.51 -10.35 34.45
N SER A 855 4.96 -11.03 35.46
CA SER A 855 4.76 -10.47 36.81
C SER A 855 6.08 -10.08 37.51
N ASN A 856 7.18 -10.72 37.14
CA ASN A 856 8.52 -10.47 37.66
C ASN A 856 9.41 -9.59 36.75
N ALA A 857 8.87 -9.04 35.65
CA ALA A 857 9.62 -8.25 34.68
C ALA A 857 10.47 -7.13 35.32
N GLY A 858 9.88 -6.38 36.27
CA GLY A 858 10.59 -5.31 36.99
C GLY A 858 11.85 -5.80 37.72
N ARG A 859 11.79 -6.97 38.37
CA ARG A 859 12.95 -7.56 39.06
C ARG A 859 14.08 -7.88 38.09
N TYR A 860 13.77 -8.44 36.92
CA TYR A 860 14.79 -8.75 35.91
C TYR A 860 15.44 -7.50 35.33
N LEU A 861 14.68 -6.41 35.17
CA LEU A 861 15.18 -5.12 34.70
C LEU A 861 16.06 -4.44 35.77
N ASP A 862 15.69 -4.54 37.04
CA ASP A 862 16.47 -4.03 38.17
C ASP A 862 17.82 -4.76 38.29
N GLU A 863 17.86 -6.08 38.08
CA GLU A 863 19.07 -6.91 38.12
C GLU A 863 20.13 -6.45 37.10
N ILE A 864 19.71 -5.94 35.93
CA ILE A 864 20.60 -5.43 34.89
C ILE A 864 20.76 -3.90 34.92
N GLY A 865 20.13 -3.23 35.88
CA GLY A 865 20.18 -1.78 36.05
C GLY A 865 19.59 -1.00 34.87
N TYR A 866 18.54 -1.53 34.23
CA TYR A 866 17.90 -0.91 33.07
C TYR A 866 17.31 0.45 33.41
N GLN A 867 17.61 1.44 32.55
CA GLN A 867 16.88 2.70 32.49
C GLN A 867 16.49 2.98 31.04
N PRO A 868 15.23 3.36 30.77
CA PRO A 868 14.80 3.69 29.42
C PRO A 868 15.61 4.89 28.91
N ALA A 869 16.06 4.80 27.66
CA ALA A 869 16.78 5.86 26.98
C ALA A 869 16.06 6.17 25.67
N TYR A 870 15.76 7.44 25.44
CA TYR A 870 15.08 7.92 24.23
C TYR A 870 16.00 8.87 23.47
N ALA A 871 15.85 8.94 22.15
CA ALA A 871 16.68 9.83 21.33
C ALA A 871 16.33 11.32 21.50
N THR A 872 15.13 11.61 22.04
CA THR A 872 14.64 12.98 22.29
C THR A 872 14.16 13.12 23.75
N GLU A 873 14.44 14.27 24.38
CA GLU A 873 14.06 14.56 25.77
C GLU A 873 12.56 14.93 25.93
N GLU A 874 11.96 15.51 24.88
CA GLU A 874 10.55 15.88 24.83
C GLU A 874 9.69 14.66 24.47
N ASP A 875 9.13 13.98 25.49
CA ASP A 875 7.82 13.28 25.52
C ASP A 875 7.75 12.13 26.55
N SER A 876 8.50 12.20 27.65
CA SER A 876 8.53 11.14 28.67
C SER A 876 7.21 10.92 29.47
N LEU A 877 6.12 11.64 29.17
CA LEU A 877 4.87 11.63 29.94
C LEU A 877 3.57 11.39 29.14
N GLU A 878 3.61 11.29 27.81
CA GLU A 878 2.41 11.04 27.00
C GLU A 878 2.02 9.54 26.94
N THR A 879 0.75 9.28 26.65
CA THR A 879 0.23 7.91 26.45
C THR A 879 0.82 7.32 25.16
N PRO A 880 1.32 6.07 25.15
CA PRO A 880 1.77 5.43 23.92
C PRO A 880 0.67 5.40 22.86
N LYS A 881 1.05 5.61 21.59
CA LYS A 881 0.19 5.72 20.42
C LYS A 881 0.32 4.46 19.58
N LEU A 882 -0.80 3.81 19.26
CA LEU A 882 -0.79 2.60 18.42
C LEU A 882 -0.49 2.99 16.97
N HIS A 883 0.67 2.65 16.46
CA HIS A 883 1.02 2.85 15.05
C HIS A 883 1.44 1.57 14.32
N LEU A 884 1.54 0.47 15.06
CA LEU A 884 1.83 -0.88 14.56
C LEU A 884 0.87 -1.27 13.43
N LYS A 885 1.43 -1.47 12.23
CA LYS A 885 0.74 -1.97 11.04
C LYS A 885 1.18 -3.39 10.76
N ALA A 886 0.74 -4.30 11.62
CA ALA A 886 1.08 -5.70 11.54
C ALA A 886 -0.12 -6.59 11.83
N ASN A 887 -0.11 -7.80 11.30
CA ASN A 887 -1.15 -8.78 11.57
C ASN A 887 -0.50 -10.11 11.96
N LEU A 888 -1.16 -10.83 12.86
CA LEU A 888 -0.78 -12.18 13.23
C LEU A 888 -1.92 -13.15 12.93
N PHE A 889 -1.56 -14.28 12.31
CA PHE A 889 -2.45 -15.39 12.03
C PHE A 889 -1.79 -16.67 12.53
N ALA A 890 -2.52 -17.46 13.33
CA ALA A 890 -2.00 -18.71 13.89
C ALA A 890 -3.10 -19.78 13.92
N SER A 891 -2.84 -20.97 13.37
CA SER A 891 -3.75 -22.11 13.50
C SER A 891 -3.83 -22.63 14.95
N PRO A 892 -4.83 -23.46 15.30
CA PRO A 892 -4.90 -24.09 16.63
C PRO A 892 -3.63 -24.85 17.03
N GLN A 893 -2.99 -25.54 16.08
CA GLN A 893 -1.74 -26.27 16.33
C GLN A 893 -0.61 -25.36 16.80
N VAL A 894 -0.62 -24.10 16.36
CA VAL A 894 0.31 -23.07 16.79
C VAL A 894 -0.17 -22.42 18.08
N TRP A 895 -1.39 -21.88 18.08
CA TRP A 895 -1.86 -21.03 19.17
C TRP A 895 -2.24 -21.80 20.44
N ASP A 896 -3.00 -22.89 20.32
CA ASP A 896 -3.43 -23.70 21.47
C ASP A 896 -2.44 -24.82 21.81
N GLY A 897 -1.60 -25.19 20.84
CA GLY A 897 -0.55 -26.17 21.00
C GLY A 897 0.77 -25.53 21.43
N LEU A 898 1.51 -24.98 20.48
CA LEU A 898 2.87 -24.47 20.69
C LEU A 898 2.95 -23.37 21.77
N MET A 899 1.99 -22.43 21.83
CA MET A 899 2.07 -21.32 22.80
C MET A 899 1.83 -21.74 24.26
N THR A 900 1.33 -22.96 24.49
CA THR A 900 1.14 -23.49 25.84
C THR A 900 2.40 -24.13 26.44
N ASP A 901 3.47 -24.28 25.65
CA ASP A 901 4.73 -24.87 26.12
C ASP A 901 5.39 -24.02 27.23
N PRO A 902 5.67 -24.57 28.43
CA PRO A 902 6.23 -23.81 29.54
C PRO A 902 7.62 -23.21 29.25
N GLY A 903 8.33 -23.71 28.23
CA GLY A 903 9.60 -23.17 27.74
C GLY A 903 9.50 -21.72 27.27
N TRP A 904 8.31 -21.23 26.88
CA TRP A 904 8.07 -19.83 26.57
C TRP A 904 8.35 -18.88 27.74
N GLY A 905 8.28 -19.36 28.99
CA GLY A 905 8.67 -18.56 30.16
C GLY A 905 10.15 -18.15 30.11
N GLU A 906 11.04 -19.09 29.78
CA GLU A 906 12.48 -18.80 29.66
C GLU A 906 12.77 -17.92 28.43
N VAL A 907 12.09 -18.18 27.30
CA VAL A 907 12.16 -17.33 26.11
C VAL A 907 11.76 -15.89 26.47
N LEU A 908 10.64 -15.70 27.17
CA LEU A 908 10.15 -14.38 27.55
C LEU A 908 11.13 -13.65 28.46
N LYS A 909 11.75 -14.35 29.42
CA LYS A 909 12.77 -13.76 30.30
C LYS A 909 13.99 -13.27 29.49
N LEU A 910 14.52 -14.10 28.60
CA LEU A 910 15.66 -13.76 27.74
C LEU A 910 15.30 -12.62 26.78
N TYR A 911 14.05 -12.61 26.28
CA TYR A 911 13.52 -11.55 25.43
C TYR A 911 13.45 -10.21 26.19
N ILE A 912 12.90 -10.17 27.42
CA ILE A 912 12.88 -8.95 28.25
C ILE A 912 14.29 -8.38 28.45
N GLN A 913 15.28 -9.24 28.71
CA GLN A 913 16.67 -8.81 28.85
C GLN A 913 17.26 -8.30 27.53
N TYR A 914 16.90 -8.92 26.41
CA TYR A 914 17.29 -8.45 25.08
C TYR A 914 16.67 -7.07 24.78
N LEU A 915 15.37 -6.88 25.02
CA LEU A 915 14.70 -5.59 24.81
C LEU A 915 15.34 -4.48 25.65
N ALA A 916 15.65 -4.77 26.92
CA ALA A 916 16.29 -3.83 27.82
C ALA A 916 17.67 -3.35 27.30
N ARG A 917 18.42 -4.20 26.61
CA ARG A 917 19.70 -3.84 25.97
C ARG A 917 19.50 -2.97 24.72
N GLN A 918 18.36 -3.07 24.05
CA GLN A 918 18.04 -2.30 22.85
C GLN A 918 17.43 -0.92 23.20
N GLN A 919 16.62 -0.82 24.26
CA GLN A 919 15.83 0.38 24.62
C GLN A 919 16.40 1.22 25.78
N GLY A 920 17.59 0.91 26.27
CA GLY A 920 18.07 1.54 27.50
C GLY A 920 19.57 1.47 27.73
N HIS A 921 19.98 2.02 28.87
CA HIS A 921 21.38 2.10 29.28
C HIS A 921 21.58 1.50 30.67
N GLY A 922 22.76 0.94 30.92
CA GLY A 922 23.19 0.58 32.28
C GLY A 922 23.56 1.85 33.06
N ARG A 923 23.26 1.90 34.35
CA ARG A 923 23.62 3.05 35.22
C ARG A 923 25.09 3.46 35.03
N GLY A 924 25.32 4.68 34.53
CA GLY A 924 26.64 5.31 34.45
C GLY A 924 27.53 4.89 33.29
N VAL A 925 26.98 4.30 32.21
CA VAL A 925 27.74 3.85 31.03
C VAL A 925 27.25 4.57 29.77
N GLU A 926 28.16 5.14 28.96
CA GLU A 926 27.86 5.55 27.58
C GLU A 926 27.69 4.28 26.72
N THR A 927 26.56 4.16 26.04
CA THR A 927 26.11 2.89 25.47
C THR A 927 26.75 2.60 24.11
N PRO A 928 27.29 1.39 23.87
CA PRO A 928 27.60 0.95 22.52
C PRO A 928 26.31 0.78 21.71
N VAL A 929 26.24 1.32 20.49
CA VAL A 929 25.13 1.06 19.57
C VAL A 929 25.17 -0.40 19.11
N HIS A 930 24.41 -1.28 19.77
CA HIS A 930 24.32 -2.70 19.43
C HIS A 930 23.60 -2.91 18.10
N SER A 931 24.01 -3.90 17.30
CA SER A 931 23.22 -4.27 16.11
C SER A 931 22.05 -5.15 16.51
N VAL A 932 20.86 -4.86 15.97
CA VAL A 932 19.69 -5.76 16.14
C VAL A 932 19.89 -7.13 15.51
N ARG A 933 20.93 -7.28 14.68
CA ARG A 933 21.35 -8.56 14.09
C ARG A 933 22.05 -9.46 15.11
N GLU A 934 22.58 -8.91 16.19
CA GLU A 934 23.28 -9.63 17.25
C GLU A 934 22.27 -10.15 18.30
N VAL A 935 21.32 -10.97 17.84
CA VAL A 935 20.39 -11.67 18.74
C VAL A 935 21.21 -12.60 19.64
N PRO A 936 21.05 -12.56 20.98
CA PRO A 936 21.79 -13.43 21.88
C PRO A 936 21.64 -14.90 21.50
N GLU A 937 22.76 -15.63 21.36
CA GLU A 937 22.76 -17.04 20.96
C GLU A 937 21.87 -17.90 21.87
N GLU A 938 21.83 -17.59 23.16
CA GLU A 938 20.99 -18.27 24.14
C GLU A 938 19.50 -18.08 23.85
N LEU A 939 19.07 -16.86 23.50
CA LEU A 939 17.68 -16.57 23.13
C LEU A 939 17.31 -17.30 21.83
N ALA A 940 18.14 -17.19 20.79
CA ALA A 940 17.91 -17.85 19.51
C ALA A 940 17.85 -19.38 19.64
N ARG A 941 18.77 -19.96 20.43
CA ARG A 941 18.78 -21.39 20.77
C ARG A 941 17.50 -21.78 21.50
N LYS A 942 17.10 -21.03 22.52
CA LYS A 942 15.91 -21.38 23.33
C LYS A 942 14.62 -21.31 22.53
N VAL A 943 14.44 -20.30 21.69
CA VAL A 943 13.31 -20.23 20.76
C VAL A 943 13.31 -21.45 19.83
N SER A 944 14.47 -21.79 19.27
CA SER A 944 14.61 -22.96 18.39
C SER A 944 14.30 -24.28 19.10
N GLU A 945 14.70 -24.45 20.36
CA GLU A 945 14.41 -25.64 21.17
C GLU A 945 12.90 -25.80 21.39
N VAL A 946 12.19 -24.73 21.75
CA VAL A 946 10.73 -24.78 21.98
C VAL A 946 10.00 -25.09 20.66
N VAL A 947 10.32 -24.36 19.59
CA VAL A 947 9.62 -24.51 18.30
C VAL A 947 9.93 -25.86 17.64
N ASN A 948 11.19 -26.26 17.53
CA ASN A 948 11.56 -27.54 16.92
C ASN A 948 11.13 -28.72 17.81
N GLY A 949 11.29 -28.61 19.13
CA GLY A 949 10.89 -29.67 20.06
C GLY A 949 9.39 -29.98 19.97
N TYR A 950 8.56 -28.94 19.88
CA TYR A 950 7.13 -29.12 19.65
C TYR A 950 6.85 -29.69 18.24
N TYR A 951 7.44 -29.10 17.19
CA TYR A 951 7.23 -29.55 15.81
C TYR A 951 7.59 -31.04 15.61
N ASP A 952 8.73 -31.48 16.15
CA ASP A 952 9.22 -32.85 16.05
C ASP A 952 8.38 -33.85 16.86
N SER A 953 7.55 -33.36 17.80
CA SER A 953 6.61 -34.18 18.58
C SER A 953 5.30 -34.49 17.85
N LEU A 954 4.99 -33.75 16.77
CA LEU A 954 3.75 -33.84 16.02
C LEU A 954 3.79 -34.91 14.92
N THR A 955 2.63 -35.43 14.52
CA THR A 955 2.53 -36.25 13.30
C THR A 955 2.71 -35.40 12.04
N PRO A 956 3.02 -35.99 10.88
CA PRO A 956 3.15 -35.25 9.62
C PRO A 956 1.91 -34.41 9.27
N GLU A 957 0.70 -34.93 9.54
CA GLU A 957 -0.56 -34.22 9.31
C GLU A 957 -0.67 -32.99 10.23
N GLN A 958 -0.33 -33.15 11.51
CA GLN A 958 -0.33 -32.04 12.47
C GLN A 958 0.75 -31.00 12.14
N GLN A 959 1.92 -31.42 11.65
CA GLN A 959 2.99 -30.54 11.18
C GLN A 959 2.53 -29.68 10.00
N ASN A 960 1.79 -30.26 9.05
CA ASN A 960 1.26 -29.52 7.90
C ASN A 960 0.17 -28.52 8.31
N ALA A 961 -0.62 -28.86 9.34
CA ALA A 961 -1.64 -27.98 9.92
C ALA A 961 -1.07 -26.88 10.83
N MET A 962 0.25 -26.85 11.08
CA MET A 962 0.89 -25.70 11.71
C MET A 962 0.99 -24.53 10.72
N ILE A 963 -0.03 -23.67 10.73
CA ILE A 963 -0.09 -22.47 9.91
C ILE A 963 0.22 -21.27 10.78
N SER A 964 1.19 -20.46 10.36
CA SER A 964 1.44 -19.15 10.94
C SER A 964 1.78 -18.15 9.85
N PHE A 965 1.16 -16.97 9.94
CA PHE A 965 1.53 -15.82 9.13
C PHE A 965 1.74 -14.60 10.01
N PHE A 966 2.80 -13.86 9.72
CA PHE A 966 3.02 -12.52 10.24
C PHE A 966 3.17 -11.55 9.08
N THR A 967 2.39 -10.48 9.10
CA THR A 967 2.48 -9.42 8.11
C THR A 967 2.95 -8.13 8.76
N ILE A 968 3.83 -7.39 8.11
CA ILE A 968 4.29 -6.08 8.58
C ILE A 968 4.63 -5.16 7.41
N GLY A 969 4.42 -3.86 7.58
CA GLY A 969 4.86 -2.87 6.60
C GLY A 969 4.20 -1.52 6.83
N SER A 970 3.76 -0.88 5.75
CA SER A 970 3.21 0.48 5.79
C SER A 970 1.71 0.55 5.53
N ALA A 971 1.02 -0.59 5.40
CA ALA A 971 -0.34 -0.64 4.88
C ALA A 971 -1.43 -0.58 5.95
N ASN A 972 -2.18 0.52 5.95
CA ASN A 972 -3.28 0.76 6.88
C ASN A 972 -4.54 -0.07 6.56
N MET A 973 -5.55 0.01 7.44
CA MET A 973 -6.87 -0.63 7.26
C MET A 973 -7.97 0.36 6.84
N ASP A 974 -7.67 1.27 5.91
CA ASP A 974 -8.60 2.28 5.41
C ASP A 974 -8.84 2.25 3.88
N TYR A 975 -9.87 2.96 3.43
CA TYR A 975 -10.30 2.96 2.02
C TYR A 975 -9.30 3.61 1.06
N ARG A 976 -8.55 4.59 1.52
CA ARG A 976 -7.54 5.23 0.68
C ARG A 976 -6.33 4.34 0.54
N SER A 977 -5.93 3.62 1.58
CA SER A 977 -4.92 2.56 1.47
C SER A 977 -5.33 1.46 0.50
N GLU A 978 -6.62 1.08 0.49
CA GLU A 978 -7.12 0.10 -0.47
C GLU A 978 -7.08 0.59 -1.93
N VAL A 979 -7.28 1.88 -2.18
CA VAL A 979 -7.55 2.39 -3.54
C VAL A 979 -6.44 3.28 -4.11
N MET A 980 -5.85 4.16 -3.30
CA MET A 980 -5.05 5.30 -3.76
C MET A 980 -3.59 5.28 -3.30
N ASN A 981 -3.28 4.70 -2.14
CA ASN A 981 -1.91 4.75 -1.60
C ASN A 981 -1.03 3.66 -2.20
N GLY A 982 0.24 4.00 -2.42
CA GLY A 982 1.30 3.03 -2.62
C GLY A 982 1.84 2.58 -1.27
N GLU A 983 1.87 1.29 -0.99
CA GLU A 983 2.20 0.73 0.33
C GLU A 983 2.92 -0.61 0.19
N VAL A 984 3.61 -1.03 1.24
CA VAL A 984 4.36 -2.30 1.25
C VAL A 984 3.92 -3.18 2.41
N MET A 985 3.95 -4.49 2.20
CA MET A 985 3.78 -5.51 3.22
C MET A 985 4.71 -6.68 2.94
N VAL A 986 5.42 -7.12 3.97
CA VAL A 986 6.13 -8.39 3.98
C VAL A 986 5.28 -9.38 4.77
N THR A 987 5.05 -10.55 4.18
CA THR A 987 4.36 -11.66 4.82
C THR A 987 5.33 -12.81 5.02
N ILE A 988 5.49 -13.23 6.28
CA ILE A 988 6.31 -14.37 6.69
C ILE A 988 5.36 -15.53 6.99
N GLY A 989 5.48 -16.62 6.22
CA GLY A 989 4.71 -17.85 6.41
C GLY A 989 5.53 -18.95 7.10
N GLY A 990 4.85 -19.84 7.81
CA GLY A 990 5.43 -20.94 8.57
C GLY A 990 5.97 -20.51 9.94
N PRO A 991 6.85 -21.31 10.58
CA PRO A 991 7.35 -21.03 11.93
C PRO A 991 8.00 -19.65 12.12
N GLY A 992 8.54 -19.03 11.07
CA GLY A 992 9.06 -17.66 11.10
C GLY A 992 8.00 -16.58 11.35
N GLY A 993 6.72 -16.88 11.12
CA GLY A 993 5.59 -16.02 11.47
C GLY A 993 5.47 -15.75 12.97
N LEU A 994 6.17 -16.52 13.82
CA LEU A 994 6.18 -16.30 15.27
C LEU A 994 7.07 -15.14 15.71
N VAL A 995 7.77 -14.48 14.78
CA VAL A 995 8.76 -13.42 15.12
C VAL A 995 8.17 -12.26 15.93
N GLY A 996 6.88 -11.95 15.76
CA GLY A 996 6.16 -10.91 16.49
C GLY A 996 5.23 -11.43 17.60
N VAL A 997 5.21 -12.73 17.89
CA VAL A 997 4.15 -13.35 18.71
C VAL A 997 4.05 -12.77 20.13
N ILE A 998 5.18 -12.44 20.75
CA ILE A 998 5.20 -11.89 22.12
C ILE A 998 4.51 -10.53 22.19
N ASP A 999 4.70 -9.69 21.16
CA ASP A 999 4.06 -8.37 21.13
C ASP A 999 2.54 -8.48 20.98
N PHE A 1000 2.05 -9.44 20.20
CA PHE A 1000 0.62 -9.67 20.00
C PHE A 1000 -0.06 -10.24 21.25
N VAL A 1001 0.59 -11.20 21.93
CA VAL A 1001 0.15 -11.67 23.26
C VAL A 1001 0.04 -10.51 24.25
N LEU A 1002 1.00 -9.58 24.22
CA LEU A 1002 1.00 -8.41 25.11
C LEU A 1002 -0.08 -7.39 24.73
N LEU A 1003 -0.29 -7.16 23.42
CA LEU A 1003 -1.11 -6.08 22.90
C LEU A 1003 -2.57 -6.17 23.34
N ALA A 1004 -3.12 -7.38 23.43
CA ALA A 1004 -4.49 -7.58 23.89
C ALA A 1004 -4.72 -7.08 25.32
N GLY A 1005 -3.72 -7.20 26.20
CA GLY A 1005 -3.78 -6.67 27.56
C GLY A 1005 -3.51 -5.16 27.66
N LEU A 1006 -3.03 -4.53 26.58
CA LEU A 1006 -2.89 -3.07 26.48
C LEU A 1006 -4.15 -2.37 25.95
N CYS A 1007 -5.20 -3.15 25.63
CA CYS A 1007 -6.48 -2.66 25.12
C CYS A 1007 -7.56 -2.66 26.20
N GLU A 1008 -8.52 -1.75 26.06
CA GLU A 1008 -9.83 -1.84 26.70
C GLU A 1008 -10.81 -2.52 25.71
N TRP A 1009 -11.74 -3.32 26.22
CA TRP A 1009 -12.58 -4.20 25.39
C TRP A 1009 -14.07 -3.82 25.51
N PRO A 1010 -14.55 -2.80 24.77
CA PRO A 1010 -15.93 -2.33 24.87
C PRO A 1010 -16.93 -3.42 24.46
N ALA A 1011 -17.89 -3.67 25.35
CA ALA A 1011 -19.02 -4.58 25.14
C ALA A 1011 -20.24 -3.88 24.50
N THR A 1012 -20.33 -2.55 24.55
CA THR A 1012 -21.45 -1.81 23.96
C THR A 1012 -20.99 -0.63 23.10
N PRO A 1013 -21.84 -0.13 22.17
CA PRO A 1013 -21.53 1.08 21.40
C PRO A 1013 -21.25 2.31 22.25
N GLU A 1014 -21.84 2.42 23.44
CA GLU A 1014 -21.64 3.53 24.38
C GLU A 1014 -20.23 3.50 24.98
N GLN A 1015 -19.70 2.31 25.29
CA GLN A 1015 -18.33 2.16 25.76
C GLN A 1015 -17.30 2.49 24.66
N VAL A 1016 -17.64 2.24 23.38
CA VAL A 1016 -16.84 2.74 22.26
C VAL A 1016 -16.82 4.27 22.26
N ASP A 1017 -17.95 4.94 22.52
CA ASP A 1017 -18.03 6.41 22.57
C ASP A 1017 -17.21 7.03 23.70
N GLU A 1018 -17.03 6.32 24.82
CA GLU A 1018 -16.20 6.79 25.94
C GLU A 1018 -14.72 6.87 25.56
N LEU A 1019 -14.24 5.93 24.75
CA LEU A 1019 -12.83 5.83 24.35
C LEU A 1019 -12.53 6.46 22.98
N LEU A 1020 -13.54 6.53 22.11
CA LEU A 1020 -13.49 7.13 20.79
C LEU A 1020 -14.78 7.91 20.53
N PRO A 1021 -14.84 9.21 20.90
CA PRO A 1021 -16.06 10.00 20.88
C PRO A 1021 -16.82 10.01 19.55
N PRO A 1022 -18.16 10.05 19.57
CA PRO A 1022 -18.96 10.04 18.36
C PRO A 1022 -18.82 11.36 17.60
N PRO A 1023 -18.71 11.33 16.27
CA PRO A 1023 -18.61 12.53 15.47
C PRO A 1023 -19.95 13.26 15.39
N GLY A 1024 -19.89 14.58 15.18
CA GLY A 1024 -21.05 15.38 14.81
C GLY A 1024 -21.68 14.94 13.47
N TRP A 1025 -22.94 15.33 13.25
CA TRP A 1025 -23.68 14.94 12.03
C TRP A 1025 -22.98 15.36 10.74
N PHE A 1026 -22.43 16.57 10.69
CA PHE A 1026 -21.75 17.10 9.50
C PHE A 1026 -20.49 16.30 9.19
N THR A 1027 -19.62 16.13 10.19
CA THR A 1027 -18.38 15.35 10.11
C THR A 1027 -18.64 13.93 9.60
N ARG A 1028 -19.67 13.25 10.11
CA ARG A 1028 -20.05 11.91 9.67
C ARG A 1028 -20.51 11.87 8.21
N ARG A 1029 -21.31 12.83 7.77
CA ARG A 1029 -21.77 12.87 6.37
C ARG A 1029 -20.62 13.19 5.42
N LEU A 1030 -19.76 14.13 5.80
CA LEU A 1030 -18.59 14.47 5.02
C LEU A 1030 -17.64 13.27 4.93
N SER A 1031 -17.33 12.60 6.04
CA SER A 1031 -16.42 11.46 6.04
C SER A 1031 -16.94 10.27 5.24
N ALA A 1032 -18.25 10.04 5.22
CA ALA A 1032 -18.86 9.07 4.31
C ALA A 1032 -18.73 9.47 2.82
N PHE A 1033 -18.90 10.75 2.51
CA PHE A 1033 -18.85 11.27 1.14
C PHE A 1033 -17.44 11.24 0.52
N ILE A 1034 -16.41 11.53 1.32
CA ILE A 1034 -15.01 11.60 0.85
C ILE A 1034 -14.15 10.40 1.29
N LYS A 1035 -14.77 9.26 1.64
CA LYS A 1035 -14.09 8.11 2.25
C LYS A 1035 -12.84 7.57 1.53
N VAL A 1036 -12.77 7.68 0.20
CA VAL A 1036 -11.61 7.21 -0.60
C VAL A 1036 -10.47 8.24 -0.62
N ALA A 1037 -10.76 9.49 -0.26
CA ALA A 1037 -9.80 10.58 -0.20
C ALA A 1037 -9.29 10.89 1.23
N LEU A 1038 -9.93 10.29 2.25
CA LEU A 1038 -9.44 10.27 3.63
C LEU A 1038 -8.34 9.23 3.73
#